data_AF-W6L532-F1
#
_entry.id   AF-W6L532-F1
#
_cell.length_a   1.000
_cell.length_b   1.000
_cell.length_c   1.000
_cell.angle_alpha   90.00
_cell.angle_beta   90.00
_cell.angle_gamma   90.00
#
_symmetry.space_group_name_H-M   'P 1'
#
loop_
_entity.id
_entity.type
_entity.pdbx_description
1 polymer ?
#
loop_
_entity_poly.entity_id
_entity_poly.type
_entity_poly.pdbx_seq_one_letter_code
_entity_poly.pdbx_strand_id
1 'polypeptide(L)'
;MIRVPAEWRCAQYDCLLVQITHDTFFLCRSVPLPYPTTIYTLTTKVRLPIDEARRLLICQDVIEREERAVRWMDRSNANIMWSYNLFGIHPGAADELPADVSKLTFHCVSQTCILQSVVCRGLRLDVRATVALLSASMMGCYVIPGSVVDTANGSYEVVQIEKKSGTGLGIVGGGCRVRLNNTTAVSVGGNCTLPSRPVGLDDAVIQIETVLSMIKKDAGKASGVLVHGPRGCGVGSLIIYCLRSQPEIELLPWSTTFDASFLRRKIRGSIVALYLPSCERFFPVQDDDFARLTLRKLLKDVNLLTVSLNGHQPSVLVVASTHQLGSCCAEGVLKSFFSVQVRLSLPDTNQRAALLAAVQGGQSADWIAKAQSLIGKTSADVLSIAKVGGWEYRLPFKVVRWGDIGGLREVKERLHRALVWPQRHPEVFKKFNLLHPKGILLYGPPGCAKTTLVKALCSEGHFSLIYLDSASVVSAHVGESERRVRDVFAQASQRTPCIVFFDEVEVIGAKRESGGHQAESVRLLSTLLTEMDGFIASHGVCFVGATNVPHLVDPALLRPGRFDYLVYVPLPSSKDREEILSLHLGSTAVDVSVLSALTEGFSGADLGALCTAALLELLGGNESLPSLLYDVESMMPFMKSKIQSFKRSNYNSVAIEEFHRKYVSV
;
A
#
# COMPACT_ATOMS: atom_id res chain seq x y z
N MET A 1 19.23 8.82 4.72
CA MET A 1 18.64 10.13 5.06
C MET A 1 17.92 9.97 6.38
N ILE A 2 18.45 10.62 7.41
CA ILE A 2 17.95 10.60 8.78
C ILE A 2 17.22 11.92 8.99
N ARG A 3 15.98 11.83 9.44
CA ARG A 3 15.22 13.01 9.86
C ARG A 3 15.54 13.27 11.33
N VAL A 4 16.00 14.48 11.65
CA VAL A 4 16.35 14.90 13.00
C VAL A 4 15.52 16.12 13.40
N PRO A 5 15.09 16.25 14.66
CA PRO A 5 14.44 17.45 15.15
C PRO A 5 15.32 18.70 14.98
N ALA A 6 14.72 19.85 14.70
CA ALA A 6 15.45 21.10 14.47
C ALA A 6 16.26 21.57 15.70
N GLU A 7 15.90 21.12 16.91
CA GLU A 7 16.60 21.45 18.14
C GLU A 7 17.91 20.66 18.35
N TRP A 8 18.18 19.63 17.53
CA TRP A 8 19.44 18.89 17.60
C TRP A 8 20.57 19.67 16.92
N ARG A 9 21.76 19.68 17.51
CA ARG A 9 22.91 20.38 16.92
C ARG A 9 23.34 19.74 15.61
N CYS A 10 23.29 18.42 15.52
CA CYS A 10 23.55 17.68 14.29
C CYS A 10 22.58 18.01 13.13
N ALA A 11 21.43 18.64 13.38
CA ALA A 11 20.49 19.08 12.34
C ALA A 11 21.04 20.22 11.47
N GLN A 12 22.06 20.93 11.94
CA GLN A 12 22.72 22.02 11.20
C GLN A 12 23.65 21.51 10.09
N TYR A 13 23.94 20.20 10.07
CA TYR A 13 24.91 19.60 9.14
C TYR A 13 24.20 18.74 8.10
N ASP A 14 24.53 18.91 6.83
CA ASP A 14 23.93 18.10 5.75
C ASP A 14 24.33 16.61 5.82
N CYS A 15 25.45 16.28 6.47
CA CYS A 15 26.00 14.92 6.54
C CYS A 15 26.40 14.53 7.96
N LEU A 16 26.03 13.31 8.35
CA LEU A 16 26.27 12.70 9.64
C LEU A 16 26.82 11.29 9.47
N LEU A 17 27.86 10.97 10.22
CA LEU A 17 28.31 9.60 10.41
C LEU A 17 27.65 9.06 11.68
N VAL A 18 26.85 8.01 11.54
CA VAL A 18 26.09 7.40 12.63
C VAL A 18 26.71 6.06 12.98
N GLN A 19 27.14 5.93 14.22
CA GLN A 19 27.62 4.68 14.76
C GLN A 19 26.51 4.02 15.57
N ILE A 20 26.18 2.79 15.17
CA ILE A 20 25.09 1.99 15.76
C ILE A 20 25.67 1.05 16.83
N THR A 21 26.80 0.42 16.56
CA THR A 21 27.56 -0.39 17.53
C THR A 21 29.04 -0.04 17.45
N HIS A 22 29.88 -0.59 18.35
CA HIS A 22 31.33 -0.36 18.33
C HIS A 22 31.97 -0.60 16.94
N ASP A 23 31.37 -1.47 16.13
CA ASP A 23 31.92 -1.96 14.87
C ASP A 23 31.12 -1.54 13.61
N THR A 24 30.00 -0.82 13.75
CA THR A 24 29.14 -0.47 12.60
C THR A 24 28.93 1.03 12.44
N PHE A 25 29.26 1.53 11.25
CA PHE A 25 29.20 2.95 10.89
C PHE A 25 28.40 3.16 9.60
N PHE A 26 27.54 4.17 9.61
CA PHE A 26 26.66 4.54 8.49
C PHE A 26 26.84 6.01 8.13
N LEU A 27 26.99 6.29 6.84
CA LEU A 27 27.04 7.66 6.35
C LEU A 27 25.64 8.10 5.90
N CYS A 28 25.11 9.14 6.54
CA CYS A 28 23.73 9.55 6.38
C CYS A 28 23.58 11.05 6.15
N ARG A 29 22.68 11.42 5.23
CA ARG A 29 22.21 12.80 5.08
C ARG A 29 21.24 13.17 6.20
N SER A 30 21.44 14.30 6.88
CA SER A 30 20.46 14.81 7.85
C SER A 30 19.35 15.59 7.14
N VAL A 31 18.15 15.60 7.71
CA VAL A 31 17.04 16.46 7.30
C VAL A 31 16.41 17.04 8.56
N PRO A 32 16.47 18.37 8.77
CA PRO A 32 15.81 19.01 9.90
C PRO A 32 14.29 18.94 9.74
N LEU A 33 13.58 18.67 10.83
CA LEU A 33 12.12 18.69 10.89
C LEU A 33 11.60 19.91 11.66
N PRO A 34 10.55 20.59 11.15
CA PRO A 34 9.98 21.78 11.80
C PRO A 34 9.19 21.47 13.08
N TYR A 35 8.85 20.20 13.31
CA TYR A 35 8.14 19.74 14.50
C TYR A 35 8.95 18.63 15.18
N PRO A 36 9.00 18.59 16.52
CA PRO A 36 9.67 17.52 17.24
C PRO A 36 8.89 16.21 17.03
N THR A 37 9.41 15.31 16.19
CA THR A 37 8.80 14.00 15.95
C THR A 37 9.56 12.90 16.67
N THR A 38 8.83 12.00 17.34
CA THR A 38 9.33 10.77 17.96
C THR A 38 9.48 9.62 16.96
N ILE A 39 9.77 9.90 15.68
CA ILE A 39 9.89 8.86 14.65
C ILE A 39 11.09 9.19 13.77
N TYR A 40 12.13 8.36 13.82
CA TYR A 40 13.29 8.46 12.95
C TYR A 40 13.43 7.21 12.11
N THR A 41 13.69 7.39 10.82
CA THR A 41 13.88 6.29 9.86
C THR A 41 15.34 6.27 9.42
N LEU A 42 16.03 5.17 9.73
CA LEU A 42 17.38 4.91 9.22
C LEU A 42 17.23 4.33 7.81
N THR A 43 17.28 5.21 6.82
CA THR A 43 17.35 4.76 5.42
C THR A 43 18.81 4.47 5.09
N THR A 44 19.16 3.17 5.03
CA THR A 44 20.48 2.70 4.62
C THR A 44 20.76 3.19 3.20
N LYS A 45 21.87 3.90 3.01
CA LYS A 45 22.32 4.33 1.68
C LYS A 45 23.80 4.00 1.42
N VAL A 46 24.65 4.03 2.44
CA VAL A 46 26.09 3.75 2.32
C VAL A 46 26.62 3.14 3.62
N ARG A 47 27.11 1.90 3.55
CA ARG A 47 27.81 1.22 4.67
C ARG A 47 29.30 1.47 4.57
N LEU A 48 29.94 1.79 5.71
CA LEU A 48 31.38 2.03 5.77
C LEU A 48 32.12 0.87 6.43
N PRO A 49 33.26 0.42 5.88
CA PRO A 49 34.16 -0.49 6.58
C PRO A 49 34.84 0.22 7.77
N ILE A 50 35.13 -0.54 8.83
CA ILE A 50 35.69 -0.04 10.11
C ILE A 50 36.99 0.75 9.90
N ASP A 51 37.88 0.28 9.05
CA ASP A 51 39.18 0.92 8.82
C ASP A 51 39.05 2.31 8.21
N GLU A 52 38.07 2.49 7.31
CA GLU A 52 37.82 3.76 6.65
C GLU A 52 37.04 4.72 7.56
N ALA A 53 36.11 4.19 8.37
CA ALA A 53 35.45 4.97 9.42
C ALA A 53 36.46 5.52 10.44
N ARG A 54 37.45 4.69 10.85
CA ARG A 54 38.55 5.13 11.74
C ARG A 54 39.40 6.22 11.09
N ARG A 55 39.73 6.11 9.80
CA ARG A 55 40.45 7.18 9.08
C ARG A 55 39.67 8.49 9.09
N LEU A 56 38.36 8.46 8.79
CA LEU A 56 37.51 9.65 8.81
C LEU A 56 37.42 10.29 10.20
N LEU A 57 37.39 9.48 11.26
CA LEU A 57 37.37 9.94 12.64
C LEU A 57 38.72 10.54 13.11
N ILE A 58 39.83 10.14 12.47
CA ILE A 58 41.18 10.67 12.76
C ILE A 58 41.47 11.94 11.94
N CYS A 59 40.87 12.08 10.76
CA CYS A 59 40.97 13.27 9.93
C CYS A 59 40.23 14.47 10.58
N GLN A 60 40.73 15.69 10.37
CA GLN A 60 40.15 16.96 10.87
C GLN A 60 38.76 17.32 10.29
N ASP A 61 38.09 16.36 9.62
CA ASP A 61 36.82 16.54 8.92
C ASP A 61 35.59 16.27 9.81
N VAL A 62 35.78 15.74 11.02
CA VAL A 62 34.73 15.51 12.02
C VAL A 62 34.84 16.56 13.13
N ILE A 63 33.80 17.36 13.30
CA ILE A 63 33.83 18.51 14.24
C ILE A 63 33.32 18.10 15.63
N GLU A 64 32.18 17.42 15.70
CA GLU A 64 31.43 17.24 16.94
C GLU A 64 30.83 15.84 17.05
N ARG A 65 30.82 15.32 18.29
CA ARG A 65 30.21 14.04 18.67
C ARG A 65 29.00 14.31 19.57
N GLU A 66 27.83 13.81 19.16
CA GLU A 66 26.59 13.88 19.93
C GLU A 66 26.08 12.46 20.21
N GLU A 67 25.87 12.09 21.48
CA GLU A 67 25.33 10.78 21.86
C GLU A 67 23.85 10.89 22.25
N ARG A 68 23.00 9.99 21.71
CA ARG A 68 21.58 9.93 22.03
C ARG A 68 21.15 8.51 22.38
N ALA A 69 20.44 8.36 23.50
CA ALA A 69 19.84 7.08 23.87
C ALA A 69 18.64 6.78 22.96
N VAL A 70 18.59 5.59 22.39
CA VAL A 70 17.54 5.14 21.47
C VAL A 70 17.06 3.77 21.90
N ARG A 71 15.76 3.49 21.82
CA ARG A 71 15.18 2.17 22.09
C ARG A 71 14.47 1.66 20.84
N TRP A 72 14.76 0.44 20.43
CA TRP A 72 14.06 -0.24 19.34
C TRP A 72 12.74 -0.83 19.88
N MET A 73 11.63 -0.61 19.18
CA MET A 73 10.37 -1.32 19.47
C MET A 73 10.12 -2.38 18.42
N ASP A 74 9.92 -3.61 18.88
CA ASP A 74 9.25 -4.63 18.08
C ASP A 74 7.78 -4.23 17.88
N ARG A 75 7.21 -4.50 16.70
CA ARG A 75 5.88 -4.03 16.27
C ARG A 75 4.71 -4.56 17.13
N SER A 76 4.98 -5.40 18.12
CA SER A 76 4.01 -6.19 18.87
C SER A 76 3.47 -5.52 20.15
N ASN A 77 4.18 -4.57 20.77
CA ASN A 77 3.77 -3.99 22.06
C ASN A 77 3.89 -2.46 22.09
N ALA A 78 2.79 -1.75 21.82
CA ALA A 78 2.69 -0.29 21.94
C ALA A 78 1.84 0.09 23.16
N ASN A 79 2.41 -0.03 24.35
CA ASN A 79 1.87 0.60 25.56
C ASN A 79 3.01 0.78 26.55
N ILE A 80 3.54 2.01 26.64
CA ILE A 80 4.07 2.65 27.87
C ILE A 80 4.48 4.09 27.48
N MET A 81 3.96 5.04 28.26
CA MET A 81 4.26 6.47 28.16
C MET A 81 5.72 6.76 28.56
N TRP A 82 6.28 7.81 27.93
CA TRP A 82 7.61 8.40 28.14
C TRP A 82 8.79 7.55 27.65
N SER A 83 8.90 7.36 26.33
CA SER A 83 10.17 7.05 25.68
C SER A 83 10.17 7.57 24.23
N TYR A 84 11.26 8.20 23.79
CA TYR A 84 11.37 8.81 22.47
C TYR A 84 11.60 7.70 21.41
N ASN A 85 10.62 7.50 20.54
CA ASN A 85 10.55 6.36 19.60
C ASN A 85 11.42 6.56 18.34
N LEU A 86 11.86 5.48 17.70
CA LEU A 86 12.52 5.46 16.38
C LEU A 86 11.78 4.44 15.49
N PHE A 87 11.32 4.82 14.30
CA PHE A 87 10.52 3.95 13.43
C PHE A 87 11.11 3.88 12.01
N GLY A 88 11.46 2.65 11.62
CA GLY A 88 11.64 2.23 10.22
C GLY A 88 13.08 1.98 9.82
N ILE A 89 13.43 0.70 9.72
CA ILE A 89 14.54 0.19 8.91
C ILE A 89 13.93 -0.39 7.63
N HIS A 90 14.62 -0.26 6.50
CA HIS A 90 14.22 -0.93 5.26
C HIS A 90 14.21 -2.46 5.47
N PRO A 91 13.22 -3.22 4.97
CA PRO A 91 13.06 -4.66 5.28
C PRO A 91 14.23 -5.58 4.89
N GLY A 92 15.26 -5.09 4.20
CA GLY A 92 16.48 -5.85 3.88
C GLY A 92 17.67 -5.59 4.82
N ALA A 93 17.55 -4.66 5.77
CA ALA A 93 18.61 -4.37 6.76
C ALA A 93 18.24 -4.85 8.18
N ALA A 94 17.10 -5.53 8.33
CA ALA A 94 16.61 -6.04 9.62
C ALA A 94 17.41 -7.26 10.11
N ASP A 95 18.01 -8.03 9.20
CA ASP A 95 18.68 -9.29 9.53
C ASP A 95 20.09 -9.09 10.16
N GLU A 96 20.62 -7.87 10.19
CA GLU A 96 22.01 -7.60 10.60
C GLU A 96 22.17 -6.66 11.82
N LEU A 97 21.07 -6.23 12.44
CA LEU A 97 21.12 -5.27 13.55
C LEU A 97 20.84 -5.95 14.90
N PRO A 98 21.72 -5.81 15.90
CA PRO A 98 21.51 -6.39 17.22
C PRO A 98 20.32 -5.72 17.94
N ALA A 99 19.54 -6.52 18.67
CA ALA A 99 18.30 -6.12 19.34
C ALA A 99 18.48 -5.02 20.41
N ASP A 100 19.71 -4.82 20.91
CA ASP A 100 20.03 -3.90 21.99
C ASP A 100 21.06 -2.85 21.55
N VAL A 101 20.62 -1.79 20.88
CA VAL A 101 21.42 -0.56 20.75
C VAL A 101 20.87 0.45 21.73
N SER A 102 21.58 0.67 22.84
CA SER A 102 21.15 1.60 23.89
C SER A 102 21.49 3.07 23.58
N LYS A 103 22.46 3.33 22.69
CA LYS A 103 22.91 4.68 22.32
C LYS A 103 23.39 4.73 20.86
N LEU A 104 22.92 5.73 20.11
CA LEU A 104 23.49 6.13 18.82
C LEU A 104 24.47 7.27 19.03
N THR A 105 25.61 7.20 18.35
CA THR A 105 26.60 8.28 18.31
C THR A 105 26.62 8.93 16.93
N PHE A 106 26.36 10.24 16.90
CA PHE A 106 26.38 11.07 15.71
C PHE A 106 27.69 11.84 15.64
N HIS A 107 28.34 11.77 14.48
CA HIS A 107 29.57 12.48 14.18
C HIS A 107 29.30 13.45 13.02
N CYS A 108 29.43 14.75 13.27
CA CYS A 108 29.13 15.80 12.28
C CYS A 108 30.32 16.07 11.37
N VAL A 109 30.09 16.06 10.06
CA VAL A 109 31.13 16.26 9.04
C VAL A 109 31.14 17.73 8.59
N SER A 110 32.29 18.41 8.70
CA SER A 110 32.45 19.84 8.33
C SER A 110 32.59 20.07 6.83
N GLN A 111 33.46 19.28 6.19
CA GLN A 111 33.93 19.57 4.85
C GLN A 111 33.33 18.59 3.85
N THR A 112 32.70 19.13 2.81
CA THR A 112 32.19 18.34 1.69
C THR A 112 32.71 18.90 0.37
N CYS A 113 33.03 18.00 -0.56
CA CYS A 113 33.57 18.36 -1.86
C CYS A 113 32.76 17.69 -2.98
N ILE A 114 32.53 18.41 -4.07
CA ILE A 114 31.81 17.84 -5.22
C ILE A 114 32.77 16.92 -5.98
N LEU A 115 32.32 15.70 -6.25
CA LEU A 115 33.08 14.71 -6.99
C LEU A 115 33.04 15.00 -8.51
N GLN A 116 34.20 14.92 -9.15
CA GLN A 116 34.35 14.98 -10.59
C GLN A 116 34.07 13.62 -11.24
N SER A 117 34.58 12.54 -10.64
CA SER A 117 34.27 11.18 -11.09
C SER A 117 34.25 10.19 -9.93
N VAL A 118 33.45 9.13 -10.10
CA VAL A 118 33.37 8.00 -9.17
C VAL A 118 33.50 6.72 -9.96
N VAL A 119 34.39 5.83 -9.53
CA VAL A 119 34.61 4.52 -10.13
C VAL A 119 34.12 3.45 -9.17
N CYS A 120 33.18 2.63 -9.63
CA CYS A 120 32.57 1.57 -8.84
C CYS A 120 32.87 0.19 -9.43
N ARG A 121 32.93 -0.84 -8.59
CA ARG A 121 33.10 -2.25 -8.94
C ARG A 121 31.82 -3.00 -8.55
N GLY A 122 31.32 -3.85 -9.44
CA GLY A 122 30.12 -4.66 -9.16
C GLY A 122 29.58 -5.36 -10.40
N LEU A 123 28.39 -5.94 -10.28
CA LEU A 123 27.73 -6.74 -11.33
C LEU A 123 27.46 -5.92 -12.60
N ARG A 124 27.89 -6.45 -13.76
CA ARG A 124 27.80 -5.80 -15.07
C ARG A 124 26.70 -6.47 -15.91
N LEU A 125 25.46 -5.98 -15.81
CA LEU A 125 24.35 -6.44 -16.65
C LEU A 125 24.39 -5.75 -18.03
N ASP A 126 24.10 -4.45 -18.08
CA ASP A 126 24.21 -3.59 -19.28
C ASP A 126 24.96 -2.32 -18.89
N VAL A 127 26.11 -2.05 -19.52
CA VAL A 127 27.03 -0.98 -19.12
C VAL A 127 26.34 0.37 -19.06
N ARG A 128 25.49 0.70 -20.04
CA ARG A 128 24.86 2.03 -20.10
C ARG A 128 23.71 2.15 -19.10
N ALA A 129 22.85 1.13 -19.03
CA ALA A 129 21.72 1.12 -18.10
C ALA A 129 22.18 1.03 -16.64
N THR A 130 23.17 0.18 -16.34
CA THR A 130 23.76 0.04 -15.01
C THR A 130 24.42 1.34 -14.58
N VAL A 131 25.21 2.00 -15.43
CA VAL A 131 25.83 3.29 -15.08
C VAL A 131 24.80 4.39 -14.87
N ALA A 132 23.72 4.45 -15.67
CA ALA A 132 22.63 5.41 -15.47
C ALA A 132 21.89 5.17 -14.15
N LEU A 133 21.60 3.91 -13.81
CA LEU A 133 20.93 3.52 -12.58
C LEU A 133 21.81 3.74 -11.34
N LEU A 134 23.12 3.49 -11.47
CA LEU A 134 24.12 3.78 -10.45
C LEU A 134 24.23 5.29 -10.22
N SER A 135 24.33 6.07 -11.30
CA SER A 135 24.36 7.53 -11.25
C SER A 135 23.11 8.11 -10.60
N ALA A 136 21.93 7.60 -10.96
CA ALA A 136 20.66 8.03 -10.36
C ALA A 136 20.52 7.61 -8.88
N SER A 137 21.12 6.48 -8.48
CA SER A 137 21.11 6.02 -7.08
C SER A 137 22.13 6.77 -6.21
N MET A 138 23.27 7.16 -6.80
CA MET A 138 24.33 7.90 -6.12
C MET A 138 24.09 9.41 -6.12
N MET A 139 23.22 9.94 -6.97
CA MET A 139 22.97 11.39 -7.05
C MET A 139 22.52 11.96 -5.70
N GLY A 140 23.25 12.98 -5.21
CA GLY A 140 23.00 13.59 -3.90
C GLY A 140 23.38 12.71 -2.71
N CYS A 141 24.09 11.60 -2.94
CA CYS A 141 24.67 10.76 -1.90
C CYS A 141 26.14 11.15 -1.67
N TYR A 142 26.55 11.00 -0.41
CA TYR A 142 27.93 11.11 0.01
C TYR A 142 28.63 9.77 -0.17
N VAL A 143 29.83 9.79 -0.75
CA VAL A 143 30.53 8.59 -1.18
C VAL A 143 32.00 8.66 -0.77
N ILE A 144 32.52 7.55 -0.27
CA ILE A 144 33.95 7.35 0.03
C ILE A 144 34.47 6.07 -0.64
N PRO A 145 35.79 5.95 -0.90
CA PRO A 145 36.38 4.67 -1.32
C PRO A 145 36.08 3.55 -0.31
N GLY A 146 35.85 2.33 -0.81
CA GLY A 146 35.47 1.16 -0.02
C GLY A 146 33.99 1.13 0.39
N SER A 147 33.21 2.16 0.08
CA SER A 147 31.78 2.17 0.41
C SER A 147 30.96 1.30 -0.53
N VAL A 148 29.92 0.64 0.00
CA VAL A 148 29.02 -0.20 -0.79
C VAL A 148 27.70 0.55 -1.04
N VAL A 149 27.29 0.60 -2.30
CA VAL A 149 26.05 1.21 -2.78
C VAL A 149 25.13 0.14 -3.32
N ASP A 150 23.98 -0.03 -2.69
CA ASP A 150 22.96 -0.97 -3.12
C ASP A 150 22.03 -0.35 -4.15
N THR A 151 21.77 -1.10 -5.21
CA THR A 151 20.79 -0.75 -6.25
C THR A 151 19.82 -1.90 -6.47
N ALA A 152 18.76 -1.67 -7.25
CA ALA A 152 17.80 -2.72 -7.62
C ALA A 152 18.46 -3.93 -8.33
N ASN A 153 19.66 -3.75 -8.88
CA ASN A 153 20.37 -4.76 -9.67
C ASN A 153 21.54 -5.40 -8.91
N GLY A 154 21.78 -5.01 -7.65
CA GLY A 154 22.86 -5.53 -6.81
C GLY A 154 23.68 -4.43 -6.12
N SER A 155 24.68 -4.87 -5.36
CA SER A 155 25.59 -4.05 -4.56
C SER A 155 26.86 -3.70 -5.34
N TYR A 156 27.28 -2.44 -5.26
CA TYR A 156 28.43 -1.89 -5.97
C TYR A 156 29.41 -1.23 -5.00
N GLU A 157 30.65 -1.67 -5.00
CA GLU A 157 31.73 -1.12 -4.19
C GLU A 157 32.35 0.10 -4.88
N VAL A 158 32.53 1.21 -4.18
CA VAL A 158 33.23 2.37 -4.70
C VAL A 158 34.73 2.17 -4.55
N VAL A 159 35.44 2.08 -5.66
CA VAL A 159 36.89 1.81 -5.67
C VAL A 159 37.69 3.10 -5.62
N GLN A 160 37.25 4.11 -6.38
CA GLN A 160 38.01 5.34 -6.55
C GLN A 160 37.08 6.54 -6.68
N ILE A 161 37.48 7.67 -6.09
CA ILE A 161 36.82 8.97 -6.24
C ILE A 161 37.82 10.01 -6.72
N GLU A 162 37.41 10.86 -7.65
CA GLU A 162 38.15 12.04 -8.07
C GLU A 162 37.37 13.28 -7.61
N LYS A 163 38.03 14.14 -6.83
CA LYS A 163 37.43 15.37 -6.28
C LYS A 163 37.61 16.52 -7.27
N LYS A 164 36.59 17.36 -7.45
CA LYS A 164 36.65 18.52 -8.36
C LYS A 164 37.45 19.68 -7.77
N SER A 165 37.26 19.98 -6.49
CA SER A 165 38.00 21.00 -5.73
C SER A 165 37.65 20.88 -4.24
N GLY A 166 38.63 21.06 -3.35
CA GLY A 166 38.44 21.09 -1.90
C GLY A 166 38.87 19.82 -1.16
N THR A 167 39.02 19.95 0.15
CA THR A 167 39.25 18.87 1.12
C THR A 167 37.91 18.40 1.72
N GLY A 168 37.85 17.21 2.32
CA GLY A 168 36.62 16.65 2.89
C GLY A 168 35.91 15.59 2.05
N LEU A 169 34.66 15.32 2.42
CA LEU A 169 33.90 14.13 1.99
C LEU A 169 33.20 14.34 0.63
N GLY A 170 33.29 13.35 -0.26
CA GLY A 170 32.81 13.46 -1.62
C GLY A 170 31.30 13.38 -1.76
N ILE A 171 30.66 14.38 -2.38
CA ILE A 171 29.25 14.32 -2.79
C ILE A 171 29.13 14.14 -4.31
N VAL A 172 28.26 13.22 -4.73
CA VAL A 172 27.96 12.99 -6.15
C VAL A 172 26.93 14.01 -6.62
N GLY A 173 27.41 15.08 -7.28
CA GLY A 173 26.58 16.09 -7.91
C GLY A 173 26.18 15.73 -9.35
N GLY A 174 25.30 16.53 -9.96
CA GLY A 174 24.85 16.33 -11.34
C GLY A 174 25.98 16.37 -12.39
N GLY A 175 27.11 17.02 -12.11
CA GLY A 175 28.27 17.02 -13.02
C GLY A 175 29.20 15.81 -12.90
N CYS A 176 28.95 14.91 -11.94
CA CYS A 176 29.85 13.81 -11.60
C CYS A 176 29.76 12.65 -12.60
N ARG A 177 30.90 12.21 -13.15
CA ARG A 177 30.95 11.05 -14.05
C ARG A 177 31.08 9.77 -13.26
N VAL A 178 30.03 8.95 -13.27
CA VAL A 178 30.05 7.61 -12.67
C VAL A 178 30.57 6.59 -13.71
N ARG A 179 31.57 5.80 -13.33
CA ARG A 179 32.23 4.78 -14.16
C ARG A 179 32.19 3.43 -13.44
N LEU A 180 32.14 2.34 -14.21
CA LEU A 180 32.25 0.98 -13.69
C LEU A 180 33.66 0.44 -14.01
N ASN A 181 34.38 -0.08 -13.01
CA ASN A 181 35.71 -0.64 -13.18
C ASN A 181 35.65 -1.99 -13.90
N ASN A 182 36.63 -2.24 -14.79
CA ASN A 182 36.67 -3.43 -15.63
C ASN A 182 37.22 -4.64 -14.85
N THR A 183 36.35 -5.38 -14.17
CA THR A 183 36.60 -6.78 -13.83
C THR A 183 35.60 -7.65 -14.60
N THR A 184 36.10 -8.81 -15.04
CA THR A 184 35.51 -9.78 -16.00
C THR A 184 34.00 -9.65 -16.23
N ALA A 185 33.63 -9.39 -17.48
CA ALA A 185 32.24 -9.51 -17.92
C ALA A 185 31.80 -10.96 -17.65
N VAL A 186 30.96 -11.15 -16.63
CA VAL A 186 30.08 -12.32 -16.63
C VAL A 186 29.11 -12.02 -17.76
N SER A 187 29.41 -12.55 -18.95
CA SER A 187 28.41 -12.72 -19.97
C SER A 187 27.36 -13.64 -19.35
N VAL A 188 26.31 -13.05 -18.79
CA VAL A 188 25.02 -13.72 -18.87
C VAL A 188 24.75 -13.75 -20.37
N GLY A 189 25.20 -14.84 -21.00
CA GLY A 189 24.69 -15.30 -22.28
C GLY A 189 23.22 -15.66 -22.10
N GLY A 190 22.40 -14.68 -21.74
CA GLY A 190 21.06 -14.64 -22.21
C GLY A 190 21.21 -14.24 -23.65
N ASN A 191 21.03 -15.19 -24.57
CA ASN A 191 20.46 -14.87 -25.86
C ASN A 191 19.49 -13.69 -25.65
N CYS A 192 19.64 -12.60 -26.41
CA CYS A 192 18.61 -11.57 -26.47
C CYS A 192 17.36 -12.22 -27.07
N THR A 193 16.71 -13.09 -26.32
CA THR A 193 15.36 -13.52 -26.55
C THR A 193 14.54 -12.26 -26.43
N LEU A 194 13.72 -12.00 -27.43
CA LEU A 194 12.70 -10.96 -27.36
C LEU A 194 11.99 -11.09 -26.00
N PRO A 195 11.77 -9.98 -25.28
CA PRO A 195 11.06 -10.03 -24.02
C PRO A 195 9.74 -10.76 -24.23
N SER A 196 9.44 -11.73 -23.37
CA SER A 196 8.17 -12.43 -23.43
C SER A 196 7.03 -11.45 -23.15
N ARG A 197 5.90 -11.66 -23.82
CA ARG A 197 4.71 -10.84 -23.64
C ARG A 197 4.30 -10.85 -22.16
N PRO A 198 4.10 -9.69 -21.52
CA PRO A 198 3.73 -9.64 -20.11
C PRO A 198 2.35 -10.27 -19.91
N VAL A 199 2.30 -11.27 -19.04
CA VAL A 199 1.08 -12.06 -18.78
C VAL A 199 0.05 -11.20 -18.05
N GLY A 200 -1.17 -11.14 -18.58
CA GLY A 200 -2.31 -10.46 -17.96
C GLY A 200 -2.30 -8.93 -18.08
N LEU A 201 -1.40 -8.35 -18.89
CA LEU A 201 -1.32 -6.90 -19.11
C LEU A 201 -1.69 -6.50 -20.55
N ASP A 202 -2.51 -7.29 -21.23
CA ASP A 202 -2.82 -7.12 -22.65
C ASP A 202 -3.44 -5.76 -22.98
N ASP A 203 -4.37 -5.27 -22.16
CA ASP A 203 -5.00 -3.95 -22.36
C ASP A 203 -3.96 -2.81 -22.31
N ALA A 204 -3.02 -2.90 -21.36
CA ALA A 204 -1.97 -1.90 -21.20
C ALA A 204 -0.96 -1.96 -22.36
N VAL A 205 -0.68 -3.17 -22.89
CA VAL A 205 0.12 -3.36 -24.10
C VAL A 205 -0.56 -2.68 -25.29
N ILE A 206 -1.86 -2.94 -25.50
CA ILE A 206 -2.64 -2.37 -26.61
C ILE A 206 -2.65 -0.84 -26.54
N GLN A 207 -2.79 -0.24 -25.35
CA GLN A 207 -2.74 1.21 -25.18
C GLN A 207 -1.41 1.81 -25.64
N ILE A 208 -0.28 1.22 -25.23
CA ILE A 208 1.06 1.71 -25.61
C ILE A 208 1.31 1.47 -27.10
N GLU A 209 0.93 0.31 -27.64
CA GLU A 209 1.05 0.01 -29.06
C GLU A 209 0.22 0.96 -29.93
N THR A 210 -0.96 1.36 -29.47
CA THR A 210 -1.80 2.36 -30.14
C THR A 210 -1.07 3.69 -30.24
N VAL A 211 -0.44 4.16 -29.15
CA VAL A 211 0.36 5.39 -29.16
C VAL A 211 1.55 5.28 -30.10
N LEU A 212 2.25 4.14 -30.09
CA LEU A 212 3.35 3.87 -31.02
C LEU A 212 2.90 3.93 -32.47
N SER A 213 1.73 3.37 -32.79
CA SER A 213 1.16 3.42 -34.14
C SER A 213 0.84 4.85 -34.60
N MET A 214 0.42 5.74 -33.69
CA MET A 214 0.17 7.14 -33.98
C MET A 214 1.47 7.90 -34.25
N ILE A 215 2.51 7.64 -33.44
CA ILE A 215 3.84 8.26 -33.59
C ILE A 215 4.51 7.83 -34.91
N LYS A 216 4.28 6.60 -35.36
CA LYS A 216 4.74 6.12 -36.67
C LYS A 216 4.11 6.90 -37.84
N LYS A 217 2.88 7.40 -37.68
CA LYS A 217 2.17 8.19 -38.70
C LYS A 217 2.59 9.66 -38.68
N ASP A 218 2.84 10.21 -37.49
CA ASP A 218 3.22 11.62 -37.29
C ASP A 218 4.75 11.76 -37.16
N ALA A 219 5.45 11.91 -38.30
CA ALA A 219 6.89 12.17 -38.32
C ALA A 219 7.26 13.52 -37.68
N GLY A 220 8.31 13.54 -36.85
CA GLY A 220 8.87 14.77 -36.26
C GLY A 220 8.11 15.32 -35.05
N LYS A 221 7.14 14.58 -34.51
CA LYS A 221 6.36 14.97 -33.33
C LYS A 221 6.90 14.30 -32.06
N ALA A 222 6.73 14.98 -30.93
CA ALA A 222 7.01 14.43 -29.61
C ALA A 222 5.71 14.01 -28.91
N SER A 223 5.71 12.87 -28.22
CA SER A 223 4.59 12.40 -27.41
C SER A 223 5.06 11.90 -26.05
N GLY A 224 4.30 12.21 -25.00
CA GLY A 224 4.57 11.78 -23.63
C GLY A 224 3.59 10.70 -23.17
N VAL A 225 4.12 9.56 -22.74
CA VAL A 225 3.36 8.48 -22.10
C VAL A 225 3.83 8.34 -20.64
N LEU A 226 2.90 8.43 -19.70
CA LEU A 226 3.15 8.16 -18.30
C LEU A 226 2.54 6.81 -17.93
N VAL A 227 3.39 5.86 -17.54
CA VAL A 227 2.94 4.57 -17.02
C VAL A 227 3.07 4.59 -15.50
N HIS A 228 1.99 4.31 -14.80
CA HIS A 228 2.03 4.31 -13.34
C HIS A 228 1.27 3.13 -12.75
N GLY A 229 1.72 2.67 -11.58
CA GLY A 229 1.04 1.61 -10.86
C GLY A 229 1.83 1.10 -9.66
N PRO A 230 1.23 0.24 -8.82
CA PRO A 230 1.87 -0.26 -7.62
C PRO A 230 3.21 -0.95 -7.95
N ARG A 231 4.16 -0.87 -7.01
CA ARG A 231 5.43 -1.60 -7.12
C ARG A 231 5.14 -3.08 -7.28
N GLY A 232 5.90 -3.77 -8.12
CA GLY A 232 5.74 -5.21 -8.37
C GLY A 232 4.62 -5.59 -9.35
N CYS A 233 3.86 -4.64 -9.92
CA CYS A 233 2.80 -4.94 -10.90
C CYS A 233 3.27 -4.94 -12.37
N GLY A 234 4.59 -4.93 -12.62
CA GLY A 234 5.12 -5.08 -13.98
C GLY A 234 5.23 -3.79 -14.80
N VAL A 235 5.16 -2.59 -14.20
CA VAL A 235 5.35 -1.29 -14.89
C VAL A 235 6.60 -1.29 -15.78
N GLY A 236 7.76 -1.65 -15.22
CA GLY A 236 9.02 -1.68 -15.97
C GLY A 236 9.02 -2.77 -17.06
N SER A 237 8.53 -3.96 -16.74
CA SER A 237 8.45 -5.09 -17.68
C SER A 237 7.57 -4.77 -18.89
N LEU A 238 6.44 -4.11 -18.67
CA LEU A 238 5.52 -3.65 -19.73
C LEU A 238 6.23 -2.67 -20.69
N ILE A 239 6.89 -1.66 -20.14
CA ILE A 239 7.58 -0.63 -20.94
C ILE A 239 8.72 -1.27 -21.75
N ILE A 240 9.54 -2.11 -21.12
CA ILE A 240 10.65 -2.78 -21.78
C ILE A 240 10.14 -3.69 -22.90
N TYR A 241 9.05 -4.44 -22.67
CA TYR A 241 8.43 -5.28 -23.69
C TYR A 241 7.95 -4.45 -24.89
N CYS A 242 7.14 -3.41 -24.67
CA CYS A 242 6.57 -2.63 -25.77
C CYS A 242 7.64 -1.94 -26.61
N LEU A 243 8.70 -1.43 -25.97
CA LEU A 243 9.76 -0.69 -26.66
C LEU A 243 10.79 -1.61 -27.34
N ARG A 244 11.16 -2.74 -26.73
CA ARG A 244 12.15 -3.68 -27.32
C ARG A 244 11.55 -4.66 -28.32
N SER A 245 10.24 -4.88 -28.31
CA SER A 245 9.56 -5.69 -29.33
C SER A 245 9.59 -5.03 -30.71
N GLN A 246 9.90 -3.74 -30.81
CA GLN A 246 9.95 -2.98 -32.05
C GLN A 246 11.41 -2.64 -32.40
N PRO A 247 11.99 -3.21 -33.47
CA PRO A 247 13.39 -2.99 -33.82
C PRO A 247 13.69 -1.57 -34.32
N GLU A 248 12.65 -0.82 -34.72
CA GLU A 248 12.75 0.56 -35.22
C GLU A 248 12.96 1.60 -34.11
N ILE A 249 12.74 1.21 -32.84
CA ILE A 249 12.80 2.11 -31.68
C ILE A 249 14.19 2.05 -31.04
N GLU A 250 14.84 3.20 -30.99
CA GLU A 250 16.08 3.35 -30.22
C GLU A 250 15.75 3.79 -28.79
N LEU A 251 15.87 2.87 -27.82
CA LEU A 251 15.61 3.14 -26.41
C LEU A 251 16.82 3.79 -25.72
N LEU A 252 16.63 4.99 -25.17
CA LEU A 252 17.66 5.76 -24.48
C LEU A 252 17.21 6.16 -23.06
N PRO A 253 18.00 5.90 -22.01
CA PRO A 253 17.69 6.40 -20.68
C PRO A 253 17.91 7.92 -20.63
N TRP A 254 16.96 8.65 -20.06
CA TRP A 254 17.08 10.09 -19.85
C TRP A 254 17.38 10.42 -18.39
N SER A 255 18.17 11.47 -18.18
CA SER A 255 18.53 12.03 -16.88
C SER A 255 18.76 13.53 -17.00
N THR A 256 18.91 14.24 -15.88
CA THR A 256 19.29 15.66 -15.87
C THR A 256 20.69 15.92 -16.45
N THR A 257 21.48 14.88 -16.66
CA THR A 257 22.82 14.93 -17.28
C THR A 257 22.82 14.50 -18.74
N PHE A 258 21.66 14.08 -19.26
CA PHE A 258 21.50 13.71 -20.65
C PHE A 258 21.86 14.88 -21.56
N ASP A 259 22.60 14.55 -22.63
CA ASP A 259 23.04 15.48 -23.67
C ASP A 259 22.57 14.99 -25.04
N ALA A 260 21.49 15.60 -25.52
CA ALA A 260 20.90 15.29 -26.81
C ALA A 260 21.87 15.61 -27.98
N SER A 261 22.76 16.60 -27.83
CA SER A 261 23.58 17.11 -28.93
C SER A 261 24.60 16.09 -29.44
N PHE A 262 25.15 15.28 -28.54
CA PHE A 262 26.13 14.24 -28.85
C PHE A 262 25.50 13.01 -29.54
N LEU A 263 24.30 12.62 -29.08
CA LEU A 263 23.59 11.44 -29.60
C LEU A 263 22.90 11.72 -30.93
N ARG A 264 22.53 12.97 -31.19
CA ARG A 264 21.89 13.42 -32.44
C ARG A 264 22.64 13.00 -33.71
N ARG A 265 23.96 12.80 -33.65
CA ARG A 265 24.80 12.35 -34.78
C ARG A 265 24.84 10.84 -35.00
N LYS A 266 24.35 10.04 -34.04
CA LYS A 266 24.46 8.57 -34.03
C LYS A 266 23.12 7.84 -34.14
N ILE A 267 22.00 8.55 -34.04
CA ILE A 267 20.67 7.97 -34.09
C ILE A 267 20.41 7.43 -35.50
N ARG A 268 20.01 6.16 -35.57
CA ARG A 268 19.64 5.46 -36.81
C ARG A 268 18.17 5.07 -36.86
N GLY A 269 17.46 5.12 -35.72
CA GLY A 269 16.05 4.77 -35.62
C GLY A 269 15.13 5.86 -36.16
N SER A 270 13.98 5.46 -36.70
CA SER A 270 12.88 6.36 -37.06
C SER A 270 12.17 6.92 -35.83
N ILE A 271 12.23 6.18 -34.71
CA ILE A 271 11.66 6.57 -33.43
C ILE A 271 12.74 6.50 -32.34
N VAL A 272 12.85 7.56 -31.56
CA VAL A 272 13.71 7.63 -30.37
C VAL A 272 12.84 7.60 -29.13
N ALA A 273 13.00 6.59 -28.28
CA ALA A 273 12.28 6.48 -27.03
C ALA A 273 13.16 6.90 -25.84
N LEU A 274 12.83 8.02 -25.19
CA LEU A 274 13.45 8.47 -23.95
C LEU A 274 12.73 7.84 -22.75
N TYR A 275 13.44 7.05 -21.96
CA TYR A 275 12.89 6.41 -20.76
C TYR A 275 13.31 7.12 -19.47
N LEU A 276 12.32 7.54 -18.68
CA LEU A 276 12.48 8.22 -17.39
C LEU A 276 11.99 7.31 -16.25
N PRO A 277 12.89 6.55 -15.59
CA PRO A 277 12.50 5.71 -14.46
C PRO A 277 12.24 6.55 -13.21
N SER A 278 11.21 6.20 -12.43
CA SER A 278 10.89 6.82 -11.13
C SER A 278 10.76 8.35 -11.23
N CYS A 279 9.79 8.82 -12.01
CA CYS A 279 9.63 10.23 -12.34
C CYS A 279 9.44 11.15 -11.11
N GLU A 280 9.02 10.60 -9.97
CA GLU A 280 8.98 11.30 -8.67
C GLU A 280 10.31 11.94 -8.26
N ARG A 281 11.45 11.41 -8.72
CA ARG A 281 12.78 11.97 -8.44
C ARG A 281 13.08 13.22 -9.27
N PHE A 282 12.47 13.32 -10.44
CA PHE A 282 12.67 14.42 -11.40
C PHE A 282 11.59 15.49 -11.25
N PHE A 283 10.40 15.11 -10.80
CA PHE A 283 9.24 15.98 -10.64
C PHE A 283 8.64 15.89 -9.23
N PRO A 284 9.39 16.26 -8.17
CA PRO A 284 8.92 16.16 -6.79
C PRO A 284 7.78 17.15 -6.50
N VAL A 285 6.77 16.74 -5.72
CA VAL A 285 5.68 17.64 -5.25
C VAL A 285 6.19 18.76 -4.36
N GLN A 286 7.24 18.49 -3.58
CA GLN A 286 7.76 19.42 -2.57
C GLN A 286 8.44 20.65 -3.19
N ASP A 287 8.84 20.59 -4.45
CA ASP A 287 9.59 21.63 -5.14
C ASP A 287 9.11 21.75 -6.59
N ASP A 288 8.02 22.51 -6.77
CA ASP A 288 7.38 22.72 -8.08
C ASP A 288 8.29 23.49 -9.04
N ASP A 289 9.13 24.39 -8.53
CA ASP A 289 10.08 25.14 -9.34
C ASP A 289 11.18 24.22 -9.93
N PHE A 290 11.72 23.31 -9.11
CA PHE A 290 12.64 22.28 -9.59
C PHE A 290 11.98 21.36 -10.63
N ALA A 291 10.73 20.95 -10.40
CA ALA A 291 9.97 20.13 -11.34
C ALA A 291 9.79 20.84 -12.70
N ARG A 292 9.44 22.13 -12.69
CA ARG A 292 9.31 22.96 -13.90
C ARG A 292 10.65 23.14 -14.63
N LEU A 293 11.75 23.36 -13.90
CA LEU A 293 13.09 23.47 -14.49
C LEU A 293 13.50 22.15 -15.17
N THR A 294 13.21 21.02 -14.53
CA THR A 294 13.49 19.70 -15.06
C THR A 294 12.66 19.41 -16.31
N LEU A 295 11.38 19.82 -16.32
CA LEU A 295 10.52 19.72 -17.50
C LEU A 295 11.06 20.59 -18.65
N ARG A 296 11.49 21.83 -18.38
CA ARG A 296 12.08 22.70 -19.42
C ARG A 296 13.33 22.08 -20.03
N LYS A 297 14.19 21.45 -19.23
CA LYS A 297 15.36 20.72 -19.74
C LYS A 297 14.92 19.55 -20.63
N LEU A 298 13.99 18.73 -20.17
CA LEU A 298 13.47 17.59 -20.94
C LEU A 298 12.90 18.05 -22.29
N LEU A 299 12.08 19.10 -22.30
CA LEU A 299 11.53 19.67 -23.54
C LEU A 299 12.62 20.20 -24.48
N LYS A 300 13.66 20.83 -23.94
CA LYS A 300 14.82 21.26 -24.74
C LYS A 300 15.51 20.08 -25.40
N ASP A 301 15.76 19.00 -24.66
CA ASP A 301 16.41 17.79 -25.19
C ASP A 301 15.53 17.10 -26.25
N VAL A 302 14.22 17.00 -26.00
CA VAL A 302 13.24 16.45 -26.95
C VAL A 302 13.22 17.26 -28.24
N ASN A 303 13.13 18.59 -28.13
CA ASN A 303 13.12 19.48 -29.30
C ASN A 303 14.41 19.36 -30.12
N LEU A 304 15.56 19.18 -29.47
CA LEU A 304 16.82 18.97 -30.16
C LEU A 304 16.84 17.64 -30.94
N LEU A 305 16.15 16.61 -30.45
CA LEU A 305 16.06 15.32 -31.11
C LEU A 305 15.06 15.34 -32.29
N THR A 306 13.95 16.08 -32.20
CA THR A 306 12.93 16.15 -33.27
C THR A 306 13.38 16.97 -34.49
N VAL A 307 14.35 17.88 -34.35
CA VAL A 307 14.79 18.74 -35.47
C VAL A 307 15.51 17.91 -36.54
N SER A 308 15.08 18.05 -37.79
CA SER A 308 15.63 17.39 -38.98
C SER A 308 17.15 17.53 -39.08
N LEU A 309 17.84 16.42 -39.36
CA LEU A 309 19.24 16.38 -39.78
C LEU A 309 19.39 15.38 -40.91
N ASN A 310 20.13 15.77 -41.96
CA ASN A 310 20.42 14.92 -43.12
C ASN A 310 19.17 14.31 -43.78
N GLY A 311 18.04 15.03 -43.78
CA GLY A 311 16.77 14.57 -44.36
C GLY A 311 15.96 13.62 -43.49
N HIS A 312 16.43 13.28 -42.28
CA HIS A 312 15.73 12.40 -41.35
C HIS A 312 15.15 13.21 -40.18
N GLN A 313 13.83 13.12 -39.98
CA GLN A 313 13.12 13.66 -38.81
C GLN A 313 12.68 12.50 -37.90
N PRO A 314 13.42 12.18 -36.84
CA PRO A 314 12.99 11.14 -35.92
C PRO A 314 11.83 11.64 -35.06
N SER A 315 10.83 10.78 -34.84
CA SER A 315 9.78 11.04 -33.85
C SER A 315 10.27 10.66 -32.46
N VAL A 316 9.90 11.44 -31.45
CA VAL A 316 10.40 11.25 -30.07
C VAL A 316 9.26 10.79 -29.17
N LEU A 317 9.42 9.62 -28.55
CA LEU A 317 8.53 9.12 -27.52
C LEU A 317 9.20 9.31 -26.16
N VAL A 318 8.54 9.99 -25.23
CA VAL A 318 9.00 10.08 -23.84
C VAL A 318 8.14 9.17 -22.99
N VAL A 319 8.73 8.13 -22.40
CA VAL A 319 8.04 7.22 -21.49
C VAL A 319 8.55 7.43 -20.07
N ALA A 320 7.66 7.85 -19.17
CA ALA A 320 7.96 7.98 -17.75
C ALA A 320 7.28 6.87 -16.94
N SER A 321 7.96 6.39 -15.90
CA SER A 321 7.39 5.42 -14.96
C SER A 321 7.34 5.96 -13.53
N THR A 322 6.24 5.70 -12.81
CA THR A 322 6.12 6.03 -11.38
C THR A 322 5.28 5.02 -10.61
N HIS A 323 5.56 4.90 -9.32
CA HIS A 323 4.81 4.05 -8.39
C HIS A 323 3.95 4.83 -7.39
N GLN A 324 4.06 6.16 -7.37
CA GLN A 324 3.50 7.02 -6.33
C GLN A 324 2.94 8.31 -6.94
N LEU A 325 2.01 8.15 -7.88
CA LEU A 325 1.34 9.29 -8.51
C LEU A 325 0.48 10.04 -7.47
N GLY A 326 0.58 11.37 -7.43
CA GLY A 326 -0.20 12.25 -6.54
C GLY A 326 0.44 12.49 -5.16
N SER A 327 1.03 11.47 -4.52
CA SER A 327 1.65 11.64 -3.19
C SER A 327 3.06 12.24 -3.24
N CYS A 328 3.77 12.06 -4.36
CA CYS A 328 5.20 12.42 -4.49
C CYS A 328 5.56 13.08 -5.83
N CYS A 329 4.67 13.04 -6.84
CA CYS A 329 4.87 13.67 -8.15
C CYS A 329 4.04 14.95 -8.35
N ALA A 330 4.66 16.03 -8.85
CA ALA A 330 3.97 17.27 -9.21
C ALA A 330 2.99 17.04 -10.37
N GLU A 331 1.74 16.72 -10.06
CA GLU A 331 0.75 16.24 -11.02
C GLU A 331 0.40 17.28 -12.09
N GLY A 332 0.34 18.57 -11.73
CA GLY A 332 0.09 19.66 -12.67
C GLY A 332 1.19 19.76 -13.74
N VAL A 333 2.45 19.55 -13.36
CA VAL A 333 3.59 19.55 -14.28
C VAL A 333 3.56 18.32 -15.19
N LEU A 334 3.25 17.14 -14.65
CA LEU A 334 3.16 15.91 -15.44
C LEU A 334 2.02 15.96 -16.48
N LYS A 335 0.84 16.44 -16.07
CA LYS A 335 -0.32 16.56 -16.97
C LYS A 335 -0.08 17.52 -18.15
N SER A 336 0.86 18.46 -18.03
CA SER A 336 1.17 19.40 -19.10
C SER A 336 1.86 18.77 -20.33
N PHE A 337 2.55 17.64 -20.16
CA PHE A 337 3.32 17.00 -21.22
C PHE A 337 2.93 15.54 -21.47
N PHE A 338 2.56 14.79 -20.43
CA PHE A 338 2.14 13.40 -20.54
C PHE A 338 0.64 13.32 -20.81
N SER A 339 0.26 13.41 -22.08
CA SER A 339 -1.13 13.38 -22.54
C SER A 339 -1.79 12.00 -22.41
N VAL A 340 -0.99 10.92 -22.51
CA VAL A 340 -1.49 9.55 -22.34
C VAL A 340 -0.99 8.97 -21.03
N GLN A 341 -1.91 8.47 -20.21
CA GLN A 341 -1.62 7.84 -18.93
C GLN A 341 -2.09 6.40 -18.94
N VAL A 342 -1.16 5.47 -18.71
CA VAL A 342 -1.44 4.04 -18.60
C VAL A 342 -1.36 3.66 -17.13
N ARG A 343 -2.50 3.24 -16.56
CA ARG A 343 -2.62 2.89 -15.15
C ARG A 343 -2.61 1.37 -14.99
N LEU A 344 -1.66 0.86 -14.21
CA LEU A 344 -1.66 -0.52 -13.73
C LEU A 344 -2.26 -0.58 -12.32
N SER A 345 -3.12 -1.57 -12.09
CA SER A 345 -3.68 -1.95 -10.80
C SER A 345 -3.00 -3.21 -10.25
N LEU A 346 -3.36 -3.65 -9.04
CA LEU A 346 -2.99 -5.00 -8.63
C LEU A 346 -3.68 -6.02 -9.55
N PRO A 347 -3.05 -7.19 -9.75
CA PRO A 347 -3.61 -8.19 -10.63
C PRO A 347 -4.94 -8.71 -10.10
N ASP A 348 -5.96 -8.82 -10.96
CA ASP A 348 -7.24 -9.44 -10.64
C ASP A 348 -7.12 -10.98 -10.50
N THR A 349 -8.21 -11.67 -10.17
CA THR A 349 -8.18 -13.12 -9.98
C THR A 349 -7.73 -13.88 -11.23
N ASN A 350 -8.14 -13.44 -12.41
CA ASN A 350 -7.79 -14.09 -13.68
C ASN A 350 -6.33 -13.84 -14.05
N GLN A 351 -5.84 -12.62 -13.86
CA GLN A 351 -4.45 -12.22 -14.04
C GLN A 351 -3.54 -12.99 -13.08
N ARG A 352 -3.92 -13.11 -11.80
CA ARG A 352 -3.17 -13.92 -10.83
C ARG A 352 -3.16 -15.40 -11.22
N ALA A 353 -4.28 -15.94 -11.68
CA ALA A 353 -4.35 -17.32 -12.15
C ALA A 353 -3.50 -17.55 -13.41
N ALA A 354 -3.48 -16.58 -14.34
CA ALA A 354 -2.62 -16.60 -15.52
C ALA A 354 -1.12 -16.52 -15.14
N LEU A 355 -0.75 -15.71 -14.14
CA LEU A 355 0.62 -15.65 -13.62
C LEU A 355 1.05 -16.97 -12.96
N LEU A 356 0.16 -17.63 -12.23
CA LEU A 356 0.41 -18.97 -11.66
C LEU A 356 0.58 -20.01 -12.79
N ALA A 357 -0.33 -20.03 -13.76
CA ALA A 357 -0.28 -20.92 -14.91
C ALA A 357 0.99 -20.73 -15.74
N ALA A 358 1.46 -19.49 -15.90
CA ALA A 358 2.67 -19.17 -16.65
C ALA A 358 3.95 -19.75 -16.02
N VAL A 359 3.96 -20.00 -14.70
CA VAL A 359 5.12 -20.55 -13.98
C VAL A 359 4.96 -22.04 -13.69
N GLN A 360 3.78 -22.46 -13.24
CA GLN A 360 3.52 -23.84 -12.79
C GLN A 360 2.94 -24.74 -13.89
N GLY A 361 2.62 -24.19 -15.07
CA GLY A 361 1.95 -24.89 -16.17
C GLY A 361 0.45 -25.07 -15.96
N GLY A 362 -0.26 -25.56 -16.97
CA GLY A 362 -1.72 -25.78 -16.94
C GLY A 362 -2.54 -24.60 -17.50
N GLN A 363 -3.88 -24.67 -17.37
CA GLN A 363 -4.76 -23.57 -17.76
C GLN A 363 -4.99 -22.62 -16.58
N SER A 364 -5.31 -21.36 -16.88
CA SER A 364 -5.65 -20.37 -15.83
C SER A 364 -6.83 -20.80 -14.96
N ALA A 365 -7.77 -21.58 -15.52
CA ALA A 365 -8.93 -22.10 -14.80
C ALA A 365 -8.54 -22.97 -13.58
N ASP A 366 -7.48 -23.77 -13.71
CA ASP A 366 -7.03 -24.70 -12.66
C ASP A 366 -6.48 -23.94 -11.44
N TRP A 367 -5.99 -22.72 -11.66
CA TRP A 367 -5.34 -21.91 -10.64
C TRP A 367 -6.25 -20.90 -9.96
N ILE A 368 -7.55 -20.84 -10.31
CA ILE A 368 -8.48 -19.82 -9.80
C ILE A 368 -8.57 -19.86 -8.27
N ALA A 369 -8.68 -21.04 -7.66
CA ALA A 369 -8.80 -21.17 -6.21
C ALA A 369 -7.54 -20.64 -5.47
N LYS A 370 -6.35 -20.95 -5.99
CA LYS A 370 -5.08 -20.44 -5.46
C LYS A 370 -4.90 -18.94 -5.75
N ALA A 371 -5.40 -18.46 -6.89
CA ALA A 371 -5.41 -17.03 -7.20
C ALA A 371 -6.35 -16.23 -6.28
N GLN A 372 -7.46 -16.82 -5.83
CA GLN A 372 -8.37 -16.21 -4.86
C GLN A 372 -7.77 -16.09 -3.46
N SER A 373 -6.88 -17.00 -3.05
CA SER A 373 -6.18 -16.82 -1.79
C SER A 373 -5.18 -15.65 -1.86
N LEU A 374 -4.56 -15.41 -3.02
CA LEU A 374 -3.51 -14.40 -3.26
C LEU A 374 -4.03 -12.96 -3.44
N ILE A 375 -5.15 -12.61 -2.81
CA ILE A 375 -5.77 -11.30 -2.97
C ILE A 375 -4.91 -10.18 -2.37
N GLY A 376 -4.85 -9.06 -3.09
CA GLY A 376 -4.05 -7.90 -2.72
C GLY A 376 -2.55 -8.06 -2.96
N LYS A 377 -2.09 -9.21 -3.48
CA LYS A 377 -0.70 -9.45 -3.85
C LYS A 377 -0.36 -8.84 -5.20
N THR A 378 0.87 -8.34 -5.32
CA THR A 378 1.38 -7.80 -6.59
C THR A 378 1.74 -8.93 -7.55
N SER A 379 1.88 -8.64 -8.84
CA SER A 379 2.29 -9.65 -9.82
C SER A 379 3.64 -10.30 -9.47
N ALA A 380 4.58 -9.51 -8.93
CA ALA A 380 5.87 -10.00 -8.45
C ALA A 380 5.74 -10.96 -7.25
N ASP A 381 4.85 -10.67 -6.30
CA ASP A 381 4.59 -11.55 -5.16
C ASP A 381 3.93 -12.86 -5.61
N VAL A 382 2.98 -12.80 -6.54
CA VAL A 382 2.32 -13.99 -7.08
C VAL A 382 3.34 -14.88 -7.81
N LEU A 383 4.23 -14.28 -8.61
CA LEU A 383 5.30 -15.01 -9.30
C LEU A 383 6.33 -15.60 -8.34
N SER A 384 6.67 -14.92 -7.24
CA SER A 384 7.58 -15.47 -6.23
C SER A 384 6.94 -16.65 -5.52
N ILE A 385 5.65 -16.55 -5.16
CA ILE A 385 4.88 -17.63 -4.55
C ILE A 385 4.73 -18.82 -5.50
N ALA A 386 4.49 -18.57 -6.79
CA ALA A 386 4.43 -19.61 -7.82
C ALA A 386 5.75 -20.41 -7.93
N LYS A 387 6.89 -19.74 -7.70
CA LYS A 387 8.22 -20.38 -7.72
C LYS A 387 8.53 -21.17 -6.45
N VAL A 388 8.11 -20.67 -5.28
CA VAL A 388 8.45 -21.25 -3.97
C VAL A 388 7.46 -22.35 -3.55
N GLY A 389 6.24 -22.36 -4.08
CA GLY A 389 5.28 -23.46 -3.92
C GLY A 389 4.42 -23.43 -2.65
N GLY A 390 4.81 -22.69 -1.61
CA GLY A 390 4.06 -22.57 -0.35
C GLY A 390 3.73 -21.12 0.02
N TRP A 391 2.44 -20.83 0.24
CA TRP A 391 2.01 -19.57 0.83
C TRP A 391 0.69 -19.73 1.58
N GLU A 392 0.65 -19.22 2.81
CA GLU A 392 -0.57 -19.10 3.61
C GLU A 392 -1.03 -17.65 3.65
N TYR A 393 -2.30 -17.42 3.29
CA TYR A 393 -2.93 -16.13 3.44
C TYR A 393 -3.20 -15.84 4.91
N ARG A 394 -2.59 -14.78 5.46
CA ARG A 394 -2.99 -14.22 6.74
C ARG A 394 -3.81 -12.96 6.52
N LEU A 395 -5.09 -13.03 6.86
CA LEU A 395 -5.94 -11.86 6.99
C LEU A 395 -5.38 -10.95 8.11
N PRO A 396 -5.59 -9.62 8.01
CA PRO A 396 -5.20 -8.69 9.07
C PRO A 396 -6.04 -8.85 10.36
N PHE A 397 -6.99 -9.79 10.35
CA PHE A 397 -7.86 -10.14 11.46
C PHE A 397 -7.98 -11.67 11.56
N LYS A 398 -8.38 -12.17 12.73
CA LYS A 398 -8.68 -13.60 12.94
C LYS A 398 -9.71 -14.06 11.90
N VAL A 399 -9.40 -15.12 11.15
CA VAL A 399 -10.31 -15.70 10.16
C VAL A 399 -11.63 -16.04 10.85
N VAL A 400 -12.75 -15.59 10.26
CA VAL A 400 -14.09 -15.91 10.71
C VAL A 400 -14.80 -16.61 9.57
N ARG A 401 -15.49 -17.72 9.84
CA ARG A 401 -16.28 -18.45 8.87
C ARG A 401 -17.78 -18.19 9.07
N TRP A 402 -18.61 -18.47 8.06
CA TRP A 402 -20.06 -18.39 8.20
C TRP A 402 -20.61 -19.34 9.27
N GLY A 403 -19.90 -20.45 9.51
CA GLY A 403 -20.20 -21.40 10.59
C GLY A 403 -19.85 -20.90 11.99
N ASP A 404 -18.98 -19.90 12.11
CA ASP A 404 -18.62 -19.29 13.41
C ASP A 404 -19.66 -18.24 13.86
N ILE A 405 -20.64 -17.93 13.00
CA ILE A 405 -21.73 -16.98 13.28
C ILE A 405 -23.02 -17.79 13.42
N GLY A 406 -23.60 -17.84 14.62
CA GLY A 406 -24.90 -18.49 14.81
C GLY A 406 -26.04 -17.70 14.17
N GLY A 407 -26.98 -18.39 13.52
CA GLY A 407 -28.20 -17.81 12.98
C GLY A 407 -28.02 -16.88 11.77
N LEU A 408 -28.94 -15.91 11.66
CA LEU A 408 -28.95 -14.83 10.65
C LEU A 408 -28.99 -15.35 9.20
N ARG A 409 -29.65 -16.49 8.97
CA ARG A 409 -29.66 -17.17 7.67
C ARG A 409 -30.09 -16.28 6.51
N GLU A 410 -31.17 -15.52 6.68
CA GLU A 410 -31.68 -14.62 5.65
C GLU A 410 -30.68 -13.50 5.32
N VAL A 411 -30.05 -12.91 6.35
CA VAL A 411 -29.03 -11.87 6.20
C VAL A 411 -27.82 -12.41 5.45
N LYS A 412 -27.33 -13.60 5.82
CA LYS A 412 -26.21 -14.28 5.14
C LYS A 412 -26.54 -14.53 3.67
N GLU A 413 -27.73 -15.05 3.37
CA GLU A 413 -28.17 -15.28 1.99
C GLU A 413 -28.29 -13.99 1.18
N ARG A 414 -28.81 -12.90 1.77
CA ARG A 414 -28.88 -11.59 1.11
C ARG A 414 -27.51 -11.02 0.79
N LEU A 415 -26.54 -11.14 1.71
CA LEU A 415 -25.16 -10.71 1.47
C LEU A 415 -24.44 -11.58 0.44
N HIS A 416 -24.65 -12.90 0.48
CA HIS A 416 -24.06 -13.81 -0.48
C HIS A 416 -24.58 -13.55 -1.91
N ARG A 417 -25.89 -13.27 -2.06
CA ARG A 417 -26.48 -12.88 -3.34
C ARG A 417 -25.98 -11.53 -3.84
N ALA A 418 -25.82 -10.57 -2.94
CA ALA A 418 -25.38 -9.22 -3.28
C ALA A 418 -23.91 -9.16 -3.72
N LEU A 419 -23.02 -9.92 -3.07
CA LEU A 419 -21.57 -9.76 -3.22
C LEU A 419 -20.87 -10.96 -3.84
N VAL A 420 -21.24 -12.19 -3.48
CA VAL A 420 -20.54 -13.39 -3.94
C VAL A 420 -21.03 -13.84 -5.33
N TRP A 421 -22.34 -13.74 -5.59
CA TRP A 421 -22.90 -14.16 -6.89
C TRP A 421 -22.40 -13.35 -8.10
N PRO A 422 -22.29 -12.01 -8.05
CA PRO A 422 -21.72 -11.24 -9.16
C PRO A 422 -20.30 -11.67 -9.52
N GLN A 423 -19.52 -12.09 -8.52
CA GLN A 423 -18.15 -12.57 -8.70
C GLN A 423 -18.10 -13.99 -9.25
N ARG A 424 -19.01 -14.88 -8.82
CA ARG A 424 -19.06 -16.28 -9.27
C ARG A 424 -19.71 -16.46 -10.65
N HIS A 425 -20.62 -15.57 -11.04
CA HIS A 425 -21.39 -15.69 -12.28
C HIS A 425 -21.41 -14.38 -13.10
N PRO A 426 -20.24 -13.82 -13.46
CA PRO A 426 -20.17 -12.53 -14.15
C PRO A 426 -20.84 -12.56 -15.53
N GLU A 427 -20.85 -13.72 -16.20
CA GLU A 427 -21.48 -13.92 -17.51
C GLU A 427 -22.99 -13.66 -17.45
N VAL A 428 -23.64 -14.14 -16.39
CA VAL A 428 -25.08 -14.00 -16.19
C VAL A 428 -25.43 -12.54 -15.94
N PHE A 429 -24.66 -11.87 -15.09
CA PHE A 429 -24.86 -10.45 -14.80
C PHE A 429 -24.70 -9.58 -16.05
N LYS A 430 -23.70 -9.87 -16.90
CA LYS A 430 -23.51 -9.19 -18.18
C LYS A 430 -24.64 -9.49 -19.17
N LYS A 431 -25.04 -10.76 -19.31
CA LYS A 431 -26.05 -11.18 -20.30
C LYS A 431 -27.43 -10.60 -20.01
N PHE A 432 -27.79 -10.49 -18.73
CA PHE A 432 -29.09 -9.99 -18.30
C PHE A 432 -29.05 -8.52 -17.82
N ASN A 433 -27.93 -7.81 -18.01
CA ASN A 433 -27.72 -6.44 -17.53
C ASN A 433 -28.12 -6.26 -16.05
N LEU A 434 -27.80 -7.24 -15.21
CA LEU A 434 -28.06 -7.16 -13.77
C LEU A 434 -27.05 -6.21 -13.13
N LEU A 435 -27.56 -5.27 -12.34
CA LEU A 435 -26.74 -4.36 -11.56
C LEU A 435 -26.34 -5.04 -10.25
N HIS A 436 -25.07 -4.92 -9.88
CA HIS A 436 -24.62 -5.24 -8.53
C HIS A 436 -24.78 -4.01 -7.62
N PRO A 437 -25.02 -4.19 -6.31
CA PRO A 437 -25.17 -3.08 -5.39
C PRO A 437 -23.83 -2.37 -5.20
N LYS A 438 -23.82 -1.04 -5.33
CA LYS A 438 -22.59 -0.25 -5.15
C LYS A 438 -22.21 -0.14 -3.68
N GLY A 439 -23.23 -0.04 -2.82
CA GLY A 439 -23.03 0.06 -1.39
C GLY A 439 -24.12 -0.64 -0.60
N ILE A 440 -23.68 -1.38 0.41
CA ILE A 440 -24.55 -2.07 1.35
C ILE A 440 -24.50 -1.33 2.69
N LEU A 441 -25.65 -1.01 3.28
CA LEU A 441 -25.70 -0.53 4.66
C LEU A 441 -26.33 -1.60 5.55
N LEU A 442 -25.51 -2.13 6.46
CA LEU A 442 -25.90 -3.00 7.56
C LEU A 442 -26.39 -2.14 8.71
N TYR A 443 -27.66 -2.30 9.10
CA TYR A 443 -28.21 -1.56 10.24
C TYR A 443 -29.02 -2.47 11.15
N GLY A 444 -29.06 -2.13 12.44
CA GLY A 444 -29.79 -2.89 13.44
C GLY A 444 -29.21 -2.68 14.84
N PRO A 445 -29.77 -3.34 15.86
CA PRO A 445 -29.32 -3.22 17.24
C PRO A 445 -27.82 -3.55 17.41
N PRO A 446 -27.14 -2.94 18.40
CA PRO A 446 -25.76 -3.24 18.71
C PRO A 446 -25.60 -4.71 19.11
N GLY A 447 -24.39 -5.25 18.95
CA GLY A 447 -24.10 -6.64 19.36
C GLY A 447 -24.67 -7.74 18.45
N CYS A 448 -25.26 -7.43 17.30
CA CYS A 448 -25.83 -8.41 16.37
C CYS A 448 -24.91 -8.77 15.19
N ALA A 449 -23.61 -8.92 15.46
CA ALA A 449 -22.62 -9.44 14.50
C ALA A 449 -22.41 -8.67 13.17
N LYS A 450 -22.86 -7.42 13.03
CA LYS A 450 -22.68 -6.61 11.79
C LYS A 450 -21.23 -6.57 11.28
N THR A 451 -20.28 -6.19 12.14
CA THR A 451 -18.85 -6.17 11.81
C THR A 451 -18.28 -7.58 11.57
N THR A 452 -18.78 -8.58 12.30
CA THR A 452 -18.35 -9.99 12.15
C THR A 452 -18.83 -10.61 10.84
N LEU A 453 -20.03 -10.28 10.36
CA LEU A 453 -20.56 -10.71 9.07
C LEU A 453 -19.67 -10.26 7.91
N VAL A 454 -19.18 -9.02 7.95
CA VAL A 454 -18.27 -8.51 6.92
C VAL A 454 -16.92 -9.22 6.97
N LYS A 455 -16.38 -9.48 8.17
CA LYS A 455 -15.15 -10.27 8.34
C LYS A 455 -15.31 -11.68 7.75
N ALA A 456 -16.43 -12.36 8.03
CA ALA A 456 -16.72 -13.69 7.48
C ALA A 456 -16.86 -13.68 5.96
N LEU A 457 -17.53 -12.67 5.42
CA LEU A 457 -17.64 -12.47 3.99
C LEU A 457 -16.27 -12.26 3.32
N CYS A 458 -15.37 -11.49 3.93
CA CYS A 458 -14.01 -11.32 3.40
C CYS A 458 -13.19 -12.61 3.49
N SER A 459 -13.35 -13.37 4.57
CA SER A 459 -12.65 -14.65 4.79
C SER A 459 -13.05 -15.74 3.81
N GLU A 460 -14.35 -15.94 3.57
CA GLU A 460 -14.84 -17.01 2.70
C GLU A 460 -15.15 -16.55 1.27
N GLY A 461 -15.51 -15.29 1.08
CA GLY A 461 -15.80 -14.70 -0.23
C GLY A 461 -14.53 -14.28 -0.99
N HIS A 462 -13.36 -14.34 -0.36
CA HIS A 462 -12.09 -13.89 -0.95
C HIS A 462 -12.23 -12.44 -1.46
N PHE A 463 -12.40 -11.50 -0.52
CA PHE A 463 -12.38 -10.06 -0.79
C PHE A 463 -11.23 -9.39 -0.04
N SER A 464 -10.55 -8.43 -0.66
CA SER A 464 -9.67 -7.52 0.08
C SER A 464 -10.54 -6.72 1.05
N LEU A 465 -10.11 -6.57 2.30
CA LEU A 465 -10.79 -5.68 3.26
C LEU A 465 -9.94 -4.43 3.47
N ILE A 466 -10.55 -3.26 3.26
CA ILE A 466 -10.06 -2.00 3.80
C ILE A 466 -11.02 -1.60 4.91
N TYR A 467 -10.55 -1.73 6.15
CA TYR A 467 -11.30 -1.33 7.34
C TYR A 467 -11.05 0.16 7.62
N LEU A 468 -12.12 0.94 7.61
CA LEU A 468 -12.10 2.35 7.95
C LEU A 468 -12.93 2.55 9.22
N ASP A 469 -12.23 2.83 10.31
CA ASP A 469 -12.85 3.30 11.54
C ASP A 469 -13.23 4.77 11.39
N SER A 470 -14.53 5.03 11.35
CA SER A 470 -15.11 6.36 11.14
C SER A 470 -14.69 7.36 12.21
N ALA A 471 -14.51 6.92 13.46
CA ALA A 471 -14.04 7.78 14.55
C ALA A 471 -12.60 8.26 14.31
N SER A 472 -11.72 7.36 13.83
CA SER A 472 -10.31 7.68 13.55
C SER A 472 -10.10 8.64 12.37
N VAL A 473 -11.10 8.80 11.51
CA VAL A 473 -11.05 9.70 10.35
C VAL A 473 -11.47 11.11 10.73
N VAL A 474 -12.46 11.27 11.61
CA VAL A 474 -12.92 12.59 12.06
C VAL A 474 -11.90 13.27 12.99
N SER A 475 -11.07 12.50 13.72
CA SER A 475 -10.08 13.03 14.67
C SER A 475 -8.74 13.50 14.05
N ALA A 476 -8.56 13.46 12.73
CA ALA A 476 -7.33 13.89 12.08
C ALA A 476 -7.33 15.41 11.80
N HIS A 477 -6.15 16.03 11.72
CA HIS A 477 -6.03 17.49 11.53
C HIS A 477 -6.75 17.94 10.25
N VAL A 478 -7.20 19.20 10.22
CA VAL A 478 -7.95 19.80 9.10
C VAL A 478 -7.29 19.50 7.75
N GLY A 479 -7.99 18.78 6.87
CA GLY A 479 -7.53 18.38 5.54
C GLY A 479 -6.84 17.01 5.45
N GLU A 480 -6.31 16.47 6.56
CA GLU A 480 -5.70 15.15 6.63
C GLU A 480 -6.76 14.04 6.52
N SER A 481 -7.93 14.26 7.11
CA SER A 481 -9.11 13.39 7.03
C SER A 481 -9.61 13.21 5.58
N GLU A 482 -9.70 14.30 4.81
CA GLU A 482 -10.14 14.23 3.40
C GLU A 482 -9.14 13.47 2.54
N ARG A 483 -7.84 13.78 2.72
CA ARG A 483 -6.76 13.07 2.02
C ARG A 483 -6.80 11.58 2.34
N ARG A 484 -7.01 11.21 3.61
CA ARG A 484 -7.10 9.82 4.04
C ARG A 484 -8.27 9.09 3.38
N VAL A 485 -9.43 9.74 3.24
CA VAL A 485 -10.57 9.20 2.48
C VAL A 485 -10.17 8.98 1.02
N ARG A 486 -9.63 9.99 0.32
CA ARG A 486 -9.18 9.82 -1.08
C ARG A 486 -8.15 8.70 -1.25
N ASP A 487 -7.19 8.61 -0.32
CA ASP A 487 -6.15 7.57 -0.32
C ASP A 487 -6.76 6.17 -0.13
N VAL A 488 -7.78 6.02 0.71
CA VAL A 488 -8.50 4.75 0.91
C VAL A 488 -9.24 4.33 -0.34
N PHE A 489 -9.94 5.25 -1.01
CA PHE A 489 -10.64 4.96 -2.26
C PHE A 489 -9.65 4.63 -3.40
N ALA A 490 -8.52 5.36 -3.47
CA ALA A 490 -7.43 5.04 -4.39
C ALA A 490 -6.85 3.65 -4.11
N GLN A 491 -6.66 3.25 -2.86
CA GLN A 491 -6.22 1.91 -2.49
C GLN A 491 -7.26 0.84 -2.81
N ALA A 492 -8.55 1.11 -2.58
CA ALA A 492 -9.65 0.19 -2.89
C ALA A 492 -9.70 -0.12 -4.39
N SER A 493 -9.58 0.92 -5.23
CA SER A 493 -9.53 0.77 -6.69
C SER A 493 -8.35 -0.07 -7.18
N GLN A 494 -7.29 -0.16 -6.38
CA GLN A 494 -6.12 -0.95 -6.73
C GLN A 494 -6.25 -2.40 -6.25
N ARG A 495 -7.07 -2.71 -5.22
CA ARG A 495 -7.12 -4.00 -4.50
C ARG A 495 -8.31 -4.91 -4.87
N THR A 496 -8.77 -4.81 -6.11
CA THR A 496 -10.01 -5.42 -6.59
C THR A 496 -9.89 -6.96 -6.69
N PRO A 497 -10.89 -7.76 -6.23
CA PRO A 497 -12.15 -7.35 -5.62
C PRO A 497 -11.97 -6.90 -4.15
N CYS A 498 -12.55 -5.75 -3.80
CA CYS A 498 -12.32 -5.11 -2.50
C CYS A 498 -13.63 -4.69 -1.82
N ILE A 499 -13.72 -4.92 -0.52
CA ILE A 499 -14.72 -4.34 0.36
C ILE A 499 -14.08 -3.19 1.14
N VAL A 500 -14.67 -2.01 1.04
CA VAL A 500 -14.35 -0.88 1.92
C VAL A 500 -15.41 -0.85 3.00
N PHE A 501 -15.01 -1.20 4.22
CA PHE A 501 -15.91 -1.29 5.36
C PHE A 501 -15.83 -0.03 6.21
N PHE A 502 -16.95 0.66 6.34
CA PHE A 502 -17.13 1.82 7.21
C PHE A 502 -17.89 1.34 8.46
N ASP A 503 -17.19 1.20 9.58
CA ASP A 503 -17.86 0.97 10.85
C ASP A 503 -18.35 2.30 11.42
N GLU A 504 -19.50 2.32 12.09
CA GLU A 504 -20.11 3.52 12.67
C GLU A 504 -20.28 4.68 11.65
N VAL A 505 -20.93 4.41 10.52
CA VAL A 505 -21.13 5.38 9.42
C VAL A 505 -21.79 6.68 9.89
N GLU A 506 -22.63 6.61 10.93
CA GLU A 506 -23.26 7.77 11.56
C GLU A 506 -22.26 8.82 12.04
N VAL A 507 -21.01 8.45 12.35
CA VAL A 507 -19.98 9.39 12.83
C VAL A 507 -19.48 10.30 11.70
N ILE A 508 -19.37 9.79 10.47
CA ILE A 508 -18.98 10.60 9.29
C ILE A 508 -20.22 11.29 8.68
N GLY A 509 -21.37 10.64 8.76
CA GLY A 509 -22.61 11.05 8.10
C GLY A 509 -23.72 11.47 9.06
N ALA A 510 -23.41 12.14 10.17
CA ALA A 510 -24.43 12.56 11.13
C ALA A 510 -25.41 13.58 10.53
N LYS A 511 -26.71 13.38 10.80
CA LYS A 511 -27.78 14.28 10.40
C LYS A 511 -27.57 15.67 11.01
N ARG A 512 -27.76 16.70 10.18
CA ARG A 512 -27.48 18.11 10.50
C ARG A 512 -28.30 18.57 11.72
N GLU A 513 -27.66 18.71 12.88
CA GLU A 513 -28.21 19.45 14.03
C GLU A 513 -27.33 20.65 14.36
N SER A 514 -27.97 21.82 14.48
CA SER A 514 -27.39 23.16 14.54
C SER A 514 -26.33 23.33 15.65
N GLY A 515 -25.03 23.29 15.30
CA GLY A 515 -23.93 23.51 16.25
C GLY A 515 -22.55 23.62 15.58
N GLY A 516 -21.69 24.52 16.08
CA GLY A 516 -20.52 25.11 15.40
C GLY A 516 -19.32 24.21 15.01
N HIS A 517 -19.36 22.89 15.21
CA HIS A 517 -18.33 21.95 14.71
C HIS A 517 -18.65 21.37 13.31
N GLN A 518 -19.68 21.88 12.63
CA GLN A 518 -20.24 21.31 11.40
C GLN A 518 -19.38 21.42 10.14
N ALA A 519 -18.47 22.40 10.01
CA ALA A 519 -17.82 22.67 8.73
C ALA A 519 -16.91 21.52 8.25
N GLU A 520 -16.21 20.85 9.16
CA GLU A 520 -15.27 19.76 8.84
C GLU A 520 -16.01 18.47 8.48
N SER A 521 -17.00 18.06 9.29
CA SER A 521 -17.85 16.90 9.00
C SER A 521 -18.61 17.07 7.68
N VAL A 522 -19.08 18.29 7.36
CA VAL A 522 -19.75 18.57 6.08
C VAL A 522 -18.80 18.42 4.89
N ARG A 523 -17.55 18.88 5.01
CA ARG A 523 -16.53 18.72 3.96
C ARG A 523 -16.12 17.25 3.80
N LEU A 524 -16.00 16.52 4.91
CA LEU A 524 -15.70 15.09 4.89
C LEU A 524 -16.81 14.27 4.25
N LEU A 525 -18.06 14.53 4.64
CA LEU A 525 -19.22 13.92 4.02
C LEU A 525 -19.25 14.24 2.52
N SER A 526 -19.05 15.51 2.13
CA SER A 526 -19.03 15.90 0.72
C SER A 526 -17.93 15.18 -0.08
N THR A 527 -16.74 15.02 0.53
CA THR A 527 -15.64 14.28 -0.08
C THR A 527 -15.99 12.80 -0.22
N LEU A 528 -16.52 12.16 0.84
CA LEU A 528 -16.96 10.78 0.80
C LEU A 528 -18.01 10.54 -0.29
N LEU A 529 -19.02 11.42 -0.39
CA LEU A 529 -20.05 11.34 -1.41
C LEU A 529 -19.48 11.49 -2.82
N THR A 530 -18.54 12.42 -3.01
CA THR A 530 -17.86 12.63 -4.30
C THR A 530 -17.05 11.39 -4.70
N GLU A 531 -16.33 10.79 -3.76
CA GLU A 531 -15.53 9.58 -4.00
C GLU A 531 -16.42 8.35 -4.26
N MET A 532 -17.56 8.20 -3.56
CA MET A 532 -18.55 7.14 -3.82
C MET A 532 -19.21 7.29 -5.19
N ASP A 533 -19.59 8.51 -5.58
CA ASP A 533 -20.22 8.78 -6.88
C ASP A 533 -19.20 8.64 -8.03
N GLY A 534 -17.93 8.99 -7.79
CA GLY A 534 -16.83 8.90 -8.76
C GLY A 534 -16.40 7.47 -9.10
N PHE A 535 -16.79 6.48 -8.29
CA PHE A 535 -16.52 5.08 -8.58
C PHE A 535 -17.49 4.54 -9.63
N ILE A 536 -16.96 4.31 -10.84
CA ILE A 536 -17.67 3.58 -11.89
C ILE A 536 -17.84 2.13 -11.41
N ALA A 537 -19.07 1.59 -11.52
CA ALA A 537 -19.48 0.25 -11.11
C ALA A 537 -18.63 -0.91 -11.70
N SER A 538 -17.69 -0.63 -12.60
CA SER A 538 -16.84 -1.61 -13.27
C SER A 538 -15.64 -2.11 -12.46
N HIS A 539 -15.32 -1.52 -11.31
CA HIS A 539 -14.06 -1.78 -10.61
C HIS A 539 -14.11 -2.91 -9.57
N GLY A 540 -15.22 -3.62 -9.37
CA GLY A 540 -15.27 -4.72 -8.38
C GLY A 540 -14.97 -4.29 -6.94
N VAL A 541 -15.22 -3.01 -6.62
CA VAL A 541 -15.18 -2.45 -5.26
C VAL A 541 -16.61 -2.31 -4.76
N CYS A 542 -16.86 -2.79 -3.54
CA CYS A 542 -18.13 -2.60 -2.85
C CYS A 542 -17.91 -1.81 -1.55
N PHE A 543 -18.78 -0.84 -1.30
CA PHE A 543 -18.82 -0.12 -0.04
C PHE A 543 -19.76 -0.86 0.93
N VAL A 544 -19.33 -1.08 2.16
CA VAL A 544 -20.19 -1.68 3.20
C VAL A 544 -20.15 -0.79 4.42
N GLY A 545 -21.28 -0.20 4.77
CA GLY A 545 -21.47 0.57 5.98
C GLY A 545 -22.09 -0.27 7.08
N ALA A 546 -21.70 -0.05 8.33
CA ALA A 546 -22.41 -0.54 9.50
C ALA A 546 -22.86 0.63 10.39
N THR A 547 -24.08 0.55 10.92
CA THR A 547 -24.60 1.53 11.87
C THR A 547 -25.48 0.86 12.93
N ASN A 548 -25.37 1.33 14.17
CA ASN A 548 -26.28 0.95 15.26
C ASN A 548 -27.46 1.93 15.38
N VAL A 549 -27.32 3.12 14.77
CA VAL A 549 -28.20 4.27 14.99
C VAL A 549 -28.66 4.84 13.64
N PRO A 550 -29.41 4.07 12.83
CA PRO A 550 -29.66 4.41 11.43
C PRO A 550 -30.43 5.73 11.24
N HIS A 551 -31.21 6.17 12.23
CA HIS A 551 -31.95 7.44 12.18
C HIS A 551 -31.04 8.68 12.18
N LEU A 552 -29.78 8.54 12.60
CA LEU A 552 -28.77 9.61 12.57
C LEU A 552 -28.00 9.68 11.25
N VAL A 553 -28.15 8.71 10.35
CA VAL A 553 -27.44 8.69 9.06
C VAL A 553 -28.04 9.73 8.11
N ASP A 554 -27.20 10.53 7.47
CA ASP A 554 -27.59 11.54 6.48
C ASP A 554 -28.26 10.85 5.27
N PRO A 555 -29.50 11.24 4.90
CA PRO A 555 -30.21 10.67 3.76
C PRO A 555 -29.47 10.76 2.42
N ALA A 556 -28.49 11.66 2.28
CA ALA A 556 -27.62 11.73 1.11
C ALA A 556 -26.84 10.43 0.91
N LEU A 557 -26.41 9.75 1.98
CA LEU A 557 -25.70 8.48 1.90
C LEU A 557 -26.58 7.32 1.40
N LEU A 558 -27.90 7.43 1.58
CA LEU A 558 -28.90 6.41 1.23
C LEU A 558 -29.44 6.56 -0.20
N ARG A 559 -28.92 7.51 -0.98
CA ARG A 559 -29.39 7.72 -2.36
C ARG A 559 -28.95 6.58 -3.28
N PRO A 560 -29.72 6.28 -4.35
CA PRO A 560 -29.34 5.29 -5.35
C PRO A 560 -27.91 5.51 -5.87
N GLY A 561 -27.13 4.44 -5.93
CA GLY A 561 -25.71 4.49 -6.32
C GLY A 561 -24.72 4.75 -5.19
N ARG A 562 -25.18 4.89 -3.94
CA ARG A 562 -24.35 4.99 -2.72
C ARG A 562 -24.63 3.78 -1.82
N PHE A 563 -25.18 3.96 -0.62
CA PHE A 563 -25.74 2.84 0.17
C PHE A 563 -27.17 2.54 -0.28
N ASP A 564 -27.30 1.97 -1.46
CA ASP A 564 -28.57 1.66 -2.11
C ASP A 564 -29.14 0.29 -1.75
N TYR A 565 -28.34 -0.57 -1.11
CA TYR A 565 -28.79 -1.87 -0.63
C TYR A 565 -28.82 -1.93 0.90
N LEU A 566 -30.03 -1.79 1.47
CA LEU A 566 -30.26 -1.75 2.91
C LEU A 566 -30.51 -3.16 3.46
N VAL A 567 -29.67 -3.62 4.39
CA VAL A 567 -29.80 -4.93 5.03
C VAL A 567 -30.03 -4.74 6.52
N TYR A 568 -31.25 -5.05 6.97
CA TYR A 568 -31.60 -5.08 8.37
C TYR A 568 -31.01 -6.32 9.03
N VAL A 569 -30.29 -6.13 10.14
CA VAL A 569 -29.74 -7.20 10.97
C VAL A 569 -30.54 -7.23 12.28
N PRO A 570 -31.53 -8.13 12.41
CA PRO A 570 -32.42 -8.14 13.56
C PRO A 570 -31.73 -8.70 14.82
N LEU A 571 -32.43 -8.63 15.95
CA LEU A 571 -32.13 -9.47 17.10
C LEU A 571 -32.27 -10.96 16.72
N PRO A 572 -31.50 -11.85 17.36
CA PRO A 572 -31.61 -13.28 17.10
C PRO A 572 -32.98 -13.83 17.51
N SER A 573 -33.62 -14.58 16.60
CA SER A 573 -34.83 -15.38 16.87
C SER A 573 -34.54 -16.52 17.86
N SER A 574 -35.56 -17.21 18.35
CA SER A 574 -35.34 -18.35 19.28
C SER A 574 -34.37 -19.38 18.69
N LYS A 575 -34.51 -19.73 17.41
CA LYS A 575 -33.61 -20.66 16.71
C LYS A 575 -32.20 -20.09 16.54
N ASP A 576 -32.07 -18.80 16.21
CA ASP A 576 -30.75 -18.17 16.11
C ASP A 576 -30.04 -18.15 17.48
N ARG A 577 -30.79 -17.91 18.57
CA ARG A 577 -30.25 -17.95 19.93
C ARG A 577 -29.78 -19.34 20.31
N GLU A 578 -30.51 -20.39 19.92
CA GLU A 578 -30.04 -21.77 20.11
C GLU A 578 -28.69 -21.99 19.43
N GLU A 579 -28.57 -21.63 18.15
CA GLU A 579 -27.31 -21.78 17.41
C GLU A 579 -26.16 -20.98 18.05
N ILE A 580 -26.41 -19.72 18.46
CA ILE A 580 -25.41 -18.87 19.13
C ILE A 580 -24.97 -19.48 20.47
N LEU A 581 -25.93 -19.92 21.29
CA LEU A 581 -25.64 -20.54 22.58
C LEU A 581 -24.86 -21.85 22.41
N SER A 582 -25.21 -22.69 21.43
CA SER A 582 -24.46 -23.91 21.12
C SER A 582 -23.01 -23.61 20.72
N LEU A 583 -22.76 -22.55 19.96
CA LEU A 583 -21.39 -22.14 19.59
C LEU A 583 -20.57 -21.70 20.82
N HIS A 584 -21.18 -20.99 21.77
CA HIS A 584 -20.48 -20.46 22.95
C HIS A 584 -20.34 -21.48 24.09
N LEU A 585 -21.34 -22.34 24.28
CA LEU A 585 -21.40 -23.32 25.36
C LEU A 585 -20.82 -24.68 24.96
N GLY A 586 -20.52 -24.90 23.68
CA GLY A 586 -19.79 -26.06 23.18
C GLY A 586 -20.42 -27.39 23.63
N SER A 587 -19.62 -28.23 24.30
CA SER A 587 -20.02 -29.56 24.79
C SER A 587 -20.50 -29.57 26.25
N THR A 588 -20.89 -28.42 26.82
CA THR A 588 -21.44 -28.39 28.18
C THR A 588 -22.80 -29.11 28.23
N ALA A 589 -23.13 -29.70 29.38
CA ALA A 589 -24.38 -30.41 29.60
C ALA A 589 -25.52 -29.44 29.91
N VAL A 590 -25.80 -28.55 28.96
CA VAL A 590 -26.82 -27.50 29.07
C VAL A 590 -27.85 -27.68 27.98
N ASP A 591 -29.13 -27.66 28.36
CA ASP A 591 -30.21 -27.64 27.38
C ASP A 591 -30.34 -26.23 26.80
N VAL A 592 -29.73 -26.07 25.62
CA VAL A 592 -29.70 -24.81 24.88
C VAL A 592 -31.10 -24.36 24.46
N SER A 593 -32.03 -25.29 24.23
CA SER A 593 -33.41 -24.96 23.84
C SER A 593 -34.13 -24.19 24.95
N VAL A 594 -33.97 -24.63 26.20
CA VAL A 594 -34.54 -23.97 27.38
C VAL A 594 -33.90 -22.61 27.62
N LEU A 595 -32.58 -22.48 27.46
CA LEU A 595 -31.89 -21.19 27.60
C LEU A 595 -32.30 -20.19 26.50
N SER A 596 -32.54 -20.65 25.28
CA SER A 596 -32.98 -19.79 24.18
C SER A 596 -34.33 -19.14 24.45
N ALA A 597 -35.24 -19.86 25.12
CA ALA A 597 -36.55 -19.35 25.52
C ALA A 597 -36.44 -18.30 26.64
N LEU A 598 -35.47 -18.45 27.55
CA LEU A 598 -35.26 -17.53 28.67
C LEU A 598 -34.45 -16.27 28.31
N THR A 599 -33.82 -16.25 27.13
CA THR A 599 -32.95 -15.16 26.67
C THR A 599 -33.61 -14.29 25.60
N GLU A 600 -34.93 -14.16 25.63
CA GLU A 600 -35.66 -13.28 24.71
C GLU A 600 -35.18 -11.82 24.82
N GLY A 601 -34.91 -11.21 23.68
CA GLY A 601 -34.40 -9.83 23.60
C GLY A 601 -32.91 -9.66 23.82
N PHE A 602 -32.14 -10.73 24.07
CA PHE A 602 -30.68 -10.67 24.14
C PHE A 602 -30.08 -10.53 22.74
N SER A 603 -29.06 -9.69 22.58
CA SER A 603 -28.25 -9.65 21.36
C SER A 603 -27.25 -10.81 21.32
N GLY A 604 -26.66 -11.08 20.15
CA GLY A 604 -25.61 -12.11 20.03
C GLY A 604 -24.41 -11.83 20.95
N ALA A 605 -24.03 -10.56 21.10
CA ALA A 605 -22.97 -10.16 22.02
C ALA A 605 -23.37 -10.35 23.50
N ASP A 606 -24.63 -10.08 23.87
CA ASP A 606 -25.12 -10.31 25.23
C ASP A 606 -25.08 -11.80 25.58
N LEU A 607 -25.49 -12.69 24.66
CA LEU A 607 -25.41 -14.14 24.84
C LEU A 607 -23.97 -14.62 25.00
N GLY A 608 -23.05 -14.14 24.15
CA GLY A 608 -21.64 -14.48 24.26
C GLY A 608 -21.01 -14.00 25.58
N ALA A 609 -21.35 -12.78 26.01
CA ALA A 609 -20.89 -12.22 27.28
C ALA A 609 -21.46 -12.98 28.49
N LEU A 610 -22.75 -13.34 28.46
CA LEU A 610 -23.41 -14.16 29.47
C LEU A 610 -22.69 -15.51 29.63
N CYS A 611 -22.50 -16.25 28.53
CA CYS A 611 -21.83 -17.55 28.56
C CYS A 611 -20.39 -17.44 29.06
N THR A 612 -19.64 -16.43 28.60
CA THR A 612 -18.24 -16.22 29.02
C THR A 612 -18.15 -15.90 30.51
N ALA A 613 -19.01 -15.01 31.02
CA ALA A 613 -19.04 -14.65 32.44
C ALA A 613 -19.42 -15.85 33.31
N ALA A 614 -20.43 -16.63 32.90
CA ALA A 614 -20.84 -17.84 33.59
C ALA A 614 -19.71 -18.87 33.67
N LEU A 615 -19.02 -19.14 32.56
CA LEU A 615 -17.92 -20.10 32.53
C LEU A 615 -16.70 -19.65 33.35
N LEU A 616 -16.34 -18.35 33.31
CA LEU A 616 -15.23 -17.81 34.10
C LEU A 616 -15.49 -17.89 35.61
N GLU A 617 -16.72 -17.66 36.05
CA GLU A 617 -17.09 -17.78 37.46
C GLU A 617 -17.03 -19.22 37.97
N LEU A 618 -17.43 -20.18 37.13
CA LEU A 618 -17.27 -21.61 37.43
C LEU A 618 -15.80 -22.02 37.49
N LEU A 619 -14.95 -21.44 36.64
CA LEU A 619 -13.50 -21.67 36.66
C LEU A 619 -12.82 -21.05 37.88
N GLY A 620 -13.25 -19.86 38.32
CA GLY A 620 -12.67 -19.15 39.46
C GLY A 620 -13.05 -19.72 40.83
N GLY A 621 -14.11 -20.53 40.90
CA GLY A 621 -14.66 -21.05 42.14
C GLY A 621 -14.11 -22.40 42.64
N ASN A 622 -13.46 -23.21 41.79
CA ASN A 622 -13.04 -24.58 42.15
C ASN A 622 -11.77 -25.05 41.42
N GLU A 623 -10.82 -25.68 42.14
CA GLU A 623 -9.61 -26.31 41.55
C GLU A 623 -9.89 -27.65 40.83
N SER A 624 -11.07 -28.25 41.01
CA SER A 624 -11.47 -29.55 40.44
C SER A 624 -12.38 -29.41 39.21
N LEU A 625 -11.81 -28.93 38.10
CA LEU A 625 -12.47 -28.83 36.79
C LEU A 625 -12.27 -30.15 36.01
N PRO A 626 -13.30 -31.04 35.89
CA PRO A 626 -14.25 -30.91 34.76
C PRO A 626 -15.68 -31.44 34.98
N SER A 627 -16.07 -32.02 36.14
CA SER A 627 -17.35 -32.74 36.27
C SER A 627 -18.59 -31.83 36.26
N LEU A 628 -18.49 -30.61 36.79
CA LEU A 628 -19.61 -29.65 36.86
C LEU A 628 -20.10 -29.16 35.48
N LEU A 629 -19.22 -29.14 34.48
CA LEU A 629 -19.58 -28.73 33.10
C LEU A 629 -20.42 -29.79 32.38
N TYR A 630 -20.39 -31.04 32.87
CA TYR A 630 -21.13 -32.17 32.31
C TYR A 630 -22.33 -32.58 33.18
N ASP A 631 -22.57 -31.89 34.29
CA ASP A 631 -23.70 -32.12 35.18
C ASP A 631 -24.87 -31.17 34.86
N VAL A 632 -25.92 -31.71 34.27
CA VAL A 632 -27.13 -30.98 33.89
C VAL A 632 -27.84 -30.40 35.12
N GLU A 633 -27.84 -31.14 36.24
CA GLU A 633 -28.61 -30.78 37.44
C GLU A 633 -28.03 -29.54 38.14
N SER A 634 -26.71 -29.36 38.08
CA SER A 634 -26.01 -28.20 38.64
C SER A 634 -25.91 -27.02 37.67
N MET A 635 -25.68 -27.29 36.38
CA MET A 635 -25.37 -26.25 35.39
C MET A 635 -26.61 -25.46 34.94
N MET A 636 -27.76 -26.12 34.80
CA MET A 636 -29.00 -25.46 34.35
C MET A 636 -29.52 -24.40 35.35
N PRO A 637 -29.63 -24.67 36.68
CA PRO A 637 -30.02 -23.66 37.66
C PRO A 637 -29.05 -22.49 37.73
N PHE A 638 -27.74 -22.74 37.63
CA PHE A 638 -26.71 -21.71 37.62
C PHE A 638 -26.88 -20.74 36.44
N MET A 639 -27.04 -21.27 35.24
CA MET A 639 -27.28 -20.45 34.03
C MET A 639 -28.58 -19.64 34.14
N LYS A 640 -29.65 -20.21 34.70
CA LYS A 640 -30.92 -19.48 34.92
C LYS A 640 -30.73 -18.30 35.88
N SER A 641 -30.01 -18.49 36.98
CA SER A 641 -29.68 -17.42 37.94
C SER A 641 -28.84 -16.31 37.29
N LYS A 642 -27.88 -16.69 36.43
CA LYS A 642 -27.07 -15.72 35.68
C LYS A 642 -27.88 -14.92 34.67
N ILE A 643 -28.80 -15.55 33.93
CA ILE A 643 -29.68 -14.84 32.99
C ILE A 643 -30.51 -13.77 33.71
N GLN A 644 -31.04 -14.08 34.89
CA GLN A 644 -31.86 -13.13 35.67
C GLN A 644 -31.06 -11.94 36.20
N SER A 645 -29.78 -12.14 36.51
CA SER A 645 -28.89 -11.08 37.00
C SER A 645 -28.15 -10.32 35.89
N PHE A 646 -28.20 -10.79 34.64
CA PHE A 646 -27.49 -10.21 33.52
C PHE A 646 -28.15 -8.92 33.02
N LYS A 647 -27.37 -7.84 32.95
CA LYS A 647 -27.84 -6.55 32.43
C LYS A 647 -27.71 -6.53 30.90
N ARG A 648 -28.85 -6.62 30.21
CA ARG A 648 -28.92 -6.54 28.74
C ARG A 648 -28.54 -5.16 28.18
N SER A 649 -28.05 -5.17 26.95
CA SER A 649 -27.76 -3.95 26.18
C SER A 649 -29.04 -3.15 25.88
N ASN A 650 -29.02 -1.84 26.17
CA ASN A 650 -30.13 -0.93 25.84
C ASN A 650 -29.96 -0.36 24.42
N TYR A 651 -31.04 -0.33 23.64
CA TYR A 651 -31.07 0.31 22.32
C TYR A 651 -32.49 0.82 22.01
N ASN A 652 -32.57 1.78 21.09
CA ASN A 652 -33.85 2.38 20.69
C ASN A 652 -34.51 1.56 19.57
N SER A 653 -35.31 0.55 19.94
CA SER A 653 -36.02 -0.32 19.00
C SER A 653 -37.01 0.45 18.12
N VAL A 654 -37.72 1.42 18.70
CA VAL A 654 -38.73 2.24 18.00
C VAL A 654 -38.08 2.99 16.83
N ALA A 655 -36.95 3.66 17.07
CA ALA A 655 -36.28 4.42 16.02
C ALA A 655 -35.72 3.53 14.89
N ILE A 656 -35.32 2.29 15.19
CA ILE A 656 -34.85 1.32 14.19
C ILE A 656 -36.04 0.83 13.34
N GLU A 657 -37.17 0.51 13.97
CA GLU A 657 -38.39 0.10 13.26
C GLU A 657 -38.95 1.22 12.38
N GLU A 658 -38.97 2.47 12.86
CA GLU A 658 -39.39 3.63 12.07
C GLU A 658 -38.48 3.83 10.85
N PHE A 659 -37.16 3.70 11.03
CA PHE A 659 -36.23 3.74 9.91
C PHE A 659 -36.48 2.61 8.92
N HIS A 660 -36.67 1.38 9.42
CA HIS A 660 -36.96 0.22 8.59
C HIS A 660 -38.24 0.42 7.76
N ARG A 661 -39.33 0.86 8.39
CA ARG A 661 -40.59 1.17 7.69
C ARG A 661 -40.36 2.24 6.62
N LYS A 662 -39.67 3.33 6.94
CA LYS A 662 -39.46 4.45 6.01
C LYS A 662 -38.70 4.08 4.74
N TYR A 663 -37.71 3.18 4.82
CA TYR A 663 -36.79 2.90 3.70
C TYR A 663 -36.92 1.50 3.09
N VAL A 664 -37.66 0.58 3.73
CA VAL A 664 -37.86 -0.80 3.23
C VAL A 664 -39.31 -1.05 2.78
N SER A 665 -40.29 -0.20 3.14
CA SER A 665 -41.64 -0.30 2.59
C SER A 665 -41.76 0.34 1.20
N VAL A 666 -41.18 -0.30 0.18
CA VAL A 666 -41.66 -0.29 -1.23
C VAL A 666 -41.34 -1.65 -1.84
#